data_AF-A0A9E3TRP2-F1
#
_entry.id   AF-A0A9E3TRP2-F1
#
_cell.length_a   1.000
_cell.length_b   1.000
_cell.length_c   1.000
_cell.angle_alpha   90.00
_cell.angle_beta   90.00
_cell.angle_gamma   90.00
#
_symmetry.space_group_name_H-M   'P 1'
#
loop_
_entity.id
_entity.type
_entity.pdbx_description
1 polymer ?
#
loop_
_entity_poly.entity_id
_entity_poly.type
_entity_poly.pdbx_seq_one_letter_code
_entity_poly.pdbx_strand_id
1 'polypeptide(L)'
;MKSWFPILLLCAACCFELIEARAQPPILNAANGDITPIEQAVSDTSLPSAEAASPTKREQVAEELRVAQRTLDSAKQTSEENNVKPPERLQREVELLKQLEVVIAQHEAAKTEHIDQQTRLSDLDAQLAVVRESGSPEENSSSFLFLDHLRDDLATRQARTASVDAGVTSATEAIARAKQSLEVKEQGLRRAKELEQANTSDDKRADLANATKFAELEVRIAKVVVELKKQEEANQQFTKQLHQRQIELIEEKIRWIVKKGVIFSQEDLDTQLIEIAKQEDDLRSDKQLAESNLGYAEGEWSRARQQLDSSLEKDAALAEQVEAKLLAKQLYQTQASVLNSRLVRRGGNREIWERRFAVIRETATTDELITWNEEARARLKQLDTEKPLEQNRIDEARQDLVGIDKEYQAAGEDAIQVRRWIQEQRDHLTQLIQVHDANIVSIESSRRLTEKLIAEIGGDVQNWSLVEWAASLQHHAATVWNMEITKVDDHSLTVGKLLLGVFLIFCGFILARMLSRSLGYRLQQGRIHMNESGAAALQSLSFYVLLVCFTLTALKFVNVPLTMFTFLGGAIAIGVGFGSQNIVNNFISGLILLAERPIKVGDLIQIDELFGNVEHIGARSTIIRTGNNLDIIVPNSTFLENNVVNLTRGDDKLRTNVKVGIAYGSPTREATKLMKYAAVEHGRILNSPEPFVWFVEFGDNSLNFEVHFWVKVRNISDRTRIESDVRFRIDQLFREAGITIAFPQRDIHIDATTPIPIRMIPHDRFDHLHETHDSEAA
;
A
#
# COMPACT_ATOMS: atom_id res chain seq x y z
N MET A 1 -22.16 -20.83 -18.80
CA MET A 1 -21.81 -19.40 -18.64
C MET A 1 -22.98 -18.51 -19.09
N LYS A 2 -24.11 -18.52 -18.38
CA LYS A 2 -25.25 -17.62 -18.64
C LYS A 2 -25.96 -17.10 -17.37
N SER A 3 -25.46 -17.41 -16.17
CA SER A 3 -26.09 -17.00 -14.90
C SER A 3 -25.31 -15.98 -14.07
N TRP A 4 -24.16 -15.49 -14.55
CA TRP A 4 -23.29 -14.55 -13.80
C TRP A 4 -23.39 -13.11 -14.29
N PHE A 5 -24.03 -12.88 -15.43
CA PHE A 5 -24.22 -11.55 -16.02
C PHE A 5 -25.09 -10.59 -15.18
N PRO A 6 -26.15 -11.04 -14.45
CA PRO A 6 -26.96 -10.14 -13.62
C PRO A 6 -26.24 -9.69 -12.34
N ILE A 7 -25.28 -10.49 -11.84
CA ILE A 7 -24.59 -10.23 -10.57
C ILE A 7 -23.47 -9.19 -10.76
N LEU A 8 -22.84 -9.15 -11.94
CA LEU A 8 -21.87 -8.11 -12.31
C LEU A 8 -22.54 -6.75 -12.57
N LEU A 9 -23.79 -6.74 -13.08
CA LEU A 9 -24.59 -5.53 -13.26
C LEU A 9 -25.04 -4.91 -11.92
N LEU A 10 -25.34 -5.75 -10.91
CA LEU A 10 -25.67 -5.30 -9.56
C LEU A 10 -24.44 -4.75 -8.81
N CYS A 11 -23.24 -5.31 -9.00
CA CYS A 11 -22.01 -4.76 -8.42
C CYS A 11 -21.59 -3.42 -9.08
N ALA A 12 -21.85 -3.23 -10.37
CA ALA A 12 -21.56 -1.97 -11.06
C ALA A 12 -22.54 -0.84 -10.66
N ALA A 13 -23.83 -1.16 -10.45
CA ALA A 13 -24.82 -0.21 -9.95
C ALA A 13 -24.53 0.24 -8.50
N CYS A 14 -24.07 -0.68 -7.64
CA CYS A 14 -23.73 -0.38 -6.25
C CYS A 14 -22.45 0.47 -6.11
N CYS A 15 -21.53 0.39 -7.08
CA CYS A 15 -20.34 1.25 -7.13
C CYS A 15 -20.67 2.69 -7.56
N PHE A 16 -21.78 2.90 -8.28
CA PHE A 16 -22.24 4.22 -8.72
C PHE A 16 -22.96 4.97 -7.58
N GLU A 17 -23.81 4.29 -6.80
CA GLU A 17 -24.48 4.89 -5.63
C GLU A 17 -23.52 5.26 -4.48
N LEU A 18 -22.37 4.59 -4.36
CA LEU A 18 -21.37 4.90 -3.32
C LEU A 18 -20.51 6.14 -3.63
N ILE A 19 -20.53 6.64 -4.87
CA ILE A 19 -19.78 7.83 -5.30
C ILE A 19 -20.65 9.10 -5.25
N GLU A 20 -21.98 8.99 -5.28
CA GLU A 20 -22.90 10.13 -5.13
C GLU A 20 -23.09 10.61 -3.67
N ALA A 21 -22.63 9.86 -2.66
CA ALA A 21 -22.86 10.20 -1.25
C ALA A 21 -21.95 11.31 -0.69
N ARG A 22 -21.23 12.08 -1.52
CA ARG A 22 -20.35 13.16 -1.03
C ARG A 22 -20.25 14.37 -1.95
N ALA A 23 -21.38 15.02 -2.23
CA ALA A 23 -21.52 16.50 -2.33
C ALA A 23 -22.84 16.89 -3.01
N GLN A 24 -23.92 16.98 -2.23
CA GLN A 24 -25.06 17.84 -2.55
C GLN A 24 -25.46 18.55 -1.26
N PRO A 25 -25.47 19.89 -1.19
CA PRO A 25 -26.30 20.56 -0.20
C PRO A 25 -27.78 20.30 -0.57
N PRO A 26 -28.69 20.23 0.41
CA PRO A 26 -30.07 19.85 0.15
C PRO A 26 -30.76 20.89 -0.74
N ILE A 27 -31.37 20.42 -1.82
CA ILE A 27 -32.43 21.16 -2.51
C ILE A 27 -33.61 21.20 -1.54
N LEU A 28 -33.80 22.34 -0.88
CA LEU A 28 -35.01 22.62 -0.13
C LEU A 28 -36.18 22.72 -1.12
N ASN A 29 -36.97 21.66 -1.17
CA ASN A 29 -38.33 21.70 -1.68
C ASN A 29 -39.13 22.71 -0.86
N ALA A 30 -39.38 23.90 -1.42
CA ALA A 30 -40.35 24.84 -0.90
C ALA A 30 -41.76 24.30 -1.17
N ALA A 31 -42.24 23.42 -0.28
CA ALA A 31 -43.64 23.09 -0.15
C ALA A 31 -44.23 23.88 1.03
N ASN A 32 -45.17 24.77 0.70
CA ASN A 32 -46.21 25.35 1.55
C ASN A 32 -45.91 25.50 3.04
N GLY A 33 -45.31 26.64 3.41
CA GLY A 33 -45.43 27.22 4.74
C GLY A 33 -46.22 28.52 4.62
N ASP A 34 -47.41 28.56 5.23
CA ASP A 34 -48.28 29.73 5.31
C ASP A 34 -47.49 30.98 5.76
N ILE A 35 -47.37 31.95 4.85
CA ILE A 35 -46.99 33.31 5.20
C ILE A 35 -48.29 34.02 5.56
N THR A 36 -48.53 34.19 6.86
CA THR A 36 -49.52 35.15 7.35
C THR A 36 -49.21 36.53 6.78
N PRO A 37 -50.18 37.24 6.18
CA PRO A 37 -49.95 38.55 5.60
C PRO A 37 -49.71 39.57 6.72
N ILE A 38 -48.53 40.19 6.74
CA ILE A 38 -48.37 41.48 7.42
C ILE A 38 -48.96 42.53 6.48
N GLU A 39 -50.25 42.71 6.61
CA GLU A 39 -50.95 43.91 6.20
C GLU A 39 -50.50 45.06 7.11
N GLN A 40 -50.43 46.27 6.54
CA GLN A 40 -50.09 47.58 7.13
C GLN A 40 -48.63 48.04 7.01
N ALA A 41 -48.32 48.75 5.91
CA ALA A 41 -48.04 50.20 5.92
C ALA A 41 -47.57 50.65 4.52
N VAL A 42 -48.51 50.75 3.58
CA VAL A 42 -48.35 51.56 2.37
C VAL A 42 -49.10 52.87 2.61
N SER A 43 -48.37 53.86 3.12
CA SER A 43 -48.67 55.28 2.93
C SER A 43 -47.51 56.09 3.50
N ASP A 44 -46.69 56.65 2.60
CA ASP A 44 -46.26 58.06 2.63
C ASP A 44 -44.99 58.25 1.79
N THR A 45 -45.19 58.27 0.48
CA THR A 45 -44.40 59.12 -0.40
C THR A 45 -44.90 60.55 -0.25
N SER A 46 -44.29 61.30 0.66
CA SER A 46 -44.24 62.75 0.57
C SER A 46 -42.82 63.23 0.87
N LEU A 47 -42.25 64.00 -0.06
CA LEU A 47 -41.08 64.83 0.19
C LEU A 47 -41.36 65.69 1.43
N PRO A 48 -40.43 65.84 2.39
CA PRO A 48 -40.70 66.68 3.54
C PRO A 48 -40.74 68.14 3.09
N SER A 49 -41.96 68.68 3.04
CA SER A 49 -42.22 70.11 3.09
C SER A 49 -41.66 70.66 4.40
N ALA A 50 -41.05 71.84 4.31
CA ALA A 50 -40.48 72.59 5.42
C ALA A 50 -41.51 72.85 6.54
N GLU A 51 -41.54 71.97 7.55
CA GLU A 51 -42.08 72.26 8.88
C GLU A 51 -40.93 72.68 9.80
N ALA A 52 -41.16 73.71 10.61
CA ALA A 52 -40.18 74.31 11.52
C ALA A 52 -39.56 73.25 12.45
N ALA A 53 -38.31 72.87 12.18
CA ALA A 53 -37.64 71.76 12.83
C ALA A 53 -37.19 72.09 14.27
N SER A 54 -37.59 71.25 15.21
CA SER A 54 -36.91 71.10 16.50
C SER A 54 -35.42 70.79 16.28
N PRO A 55 -34.48 71.33 17.10
CA PRO A 55 -33.04 71.09 16.89
C PRO A 55 -32.73 69.60 16.93
N THR A 56 -31.95 69.14 15.95
CA THR A 56 -31.53 67.74 15.84
C THR A 56 -30.72 67.32 17.08
N LYS A 57 -30.72 66.01 17.41
CA LYS A 57 -29.97 65.50 18.58
C LYS A 57 -28.48 65.89 18.55
N ARG A 58 -27.90 66.02 17.35
CA ARG A 58 -26.53 66.48 17.15
C ARG A 58 -26.35 67.95 17.45
N GLU A 59 -27.26 68.82 16.98
CA GLU A 59 -27.21 70.26 17.30
C GLU A 59 -27.36 70.53 18.80
N GLN A 60 -28.16 69.74 19.50
CA GLN A 60 -28.29 69.80 20.96
C GLN A 60 -26.97 69.46 21.67
N VAL A 61 -26.32 68.34 21.28
CA VAL A 61 -25.03 67.93 21.85
C VAL A 61 -23.90 68.88 21.45
N ALA A 62 -23.92 69.41 20.24
CA ALA A 62 -22.94 70.40 19.77
C ALA A 62 -23.03 71.71 20.56
N GLU A 63 -24.24 72.17 20.92
CA GLU A 63 -24.38 73.34 21.80
C GLU A 63 -23.98 73.00 23.25
N GLU A 64 -24.32 71.83 23.79
CA GLU A 64 -23.81 71.35 25.10
C GLU A 64 -22.27 71.35 25.12
N LEU A 65 -21.63 70.83 24.06
CA LEU A 65 -20.18 70.82 23.90
C LEU A 65 -19.62 72.24 23.79
N ARG A 66 -20.27 73.12 23.02
CA ARG A 66 -19.82 74.51 22.85
C ARG A 66 -19.87 75.29 24.16
N VAL A 67 -20.91 75.07 24.97
CA VAL A 67 -21.03 75.64 26.32
C VAL A 67 -19.92 75.08 27.21
N ALA A 68 -19.74 73.76 27.28
CA ALA A 68 -18.71 73.13 28.11
C ALA A 68 -17.28 73.56 27.71
N GLN A 69 -17.01 73.72 26.41
CA GLN A 69 -15.73 74.18 25.88
C GLN A 69 -15.45 75.62 26.28
N ARG A 70 -16.44 76.54 26.19
CA ARG A 70 -16.30 77.92 26.69
C ARG A 70 -16.03 77.98 28.18
N THR A 71 -16.69 77.12 28.97
CA THR A 71 -16.43 77.00 30.42
C THR A 71 -15.02 76.48 30.70
N LEU A 72 -14.53 75.53 29.91
CA LEU A 72 -13.16 75.04 30.01
C LEU A 72 -12.12 76.10 29.61
N ASP A 73 -12.36 76.84 28.53
CA ASP A 73 -11.43 77.86 28.03
C ASP A 73 -11.32 79.05 28.98
N SER A 74 -12.46 79.51 29.53
CA SER A 74 -12.46 80.52 30.60
C SER A 74 -11.73 80.02 31.86
N ALA A 75 -11.94 78.77 32.28
CA ALA A 75 -11.23 78.19 33.42
C ALA A 75 -9.72 77.99 33.17
N LYS A 76 -9.31 77.70 31.93
CA LYS A 76 -7.90 77.63 31.51
C LYS A 76 -7.25 79.00 31.59
N GLN A 77 -7.91 80.04 31.11
CA GLN A 77 -7.43 81.42 31.18
C GLN A 77 -7.20 81.85 32.63
N THR A 78 -8.14 81.54 33.54
CA THR A 78 -7.98 81.80 34.98
C THR A 78 -6.92 80.91 35.64
N SER A 79 -6.68 79.70 35.13
CA SER A 79 -5.62 78.79 35.60
C SER A 79 -4.23 79.24 35.15
N GLU A 80 -4.09 79.77 33.94
CA GLU A 80 -2.85 80.36 33.40
C GLU A 80 -2.48 81.63 34.17
N GLU A 81 -3.45 82.48 34.50
CA GLU A 81 -3.24 83.67 35.34
C GLU A 81 -2.80 83.32 36.78
N ASN A 82 -3.20 82.15 37.30
CA ASN A 82 -2.89 81.72 38.67
C ASN A 82 -1.80 80.62 38.76
N ASN A 83 -1.20 80.20 37.63
CA ASN A 83 -0.24 79.10 37.54
C ASN A 83 -0.73 77.77 38.16
N VAL A 84 -2.03 77.46 38.01
CA VAL A 84 -2.67 76.22 38.49
C VAL A 84 -3.08 75.37 37.28
N LYS A 85 -3.10 74.04 37.42
CA LYS A 85 -3.60 73.16 36.35
C LYS A 85 -5.11 73.37 36.12
N PRO A 86 -5.59 73.36 34.86
CA PRO A 86 -7.02 73.48 34.58
C PRO A 86 -7.81 72.34 35.24
N PRO A 87 -9.09 72.56 35.61
CA PRO A 87 -9.89 71.54 36.30
C PRO A 87 -10.07 70.28 35.43
N GLU A 88 -9.51 69.14 35.88
CA GLU A 88 -9.60 67.85 35.17
C GLU A 88 -11.05 67.44 34.87
N ARG A 89 -11.99 67.80 35.74
CA ARG A 89 -13.44 67.55 35.55
C ARG A 89 -14.01 68.19 34.29
N LEU A 90 -13.63 69.43 33.97
CA LEU A 90 -14.13 70.14 32.78
C LEU A 90 -13.52 69.56 31.51
N GLN A 91 -12.26 69.11 31.58
CA GLN A 91 -11.62 68.39 30.47
C GLN A 91 -12.31 67.07 30.19
N ARG A 92 -12.65 66.31 31.24
CA ARG A 92 -13.37 65.03 31.12
C ARG A 92 -14.79 65.20 30.56
N GLU A 93 -15.50 66.24 30.97
CA GLU A 93 -16.83 66.56 30.44
C GLU A 93 -16.79 66.85 28.93
N VAL A 94 -15.87 67.73 28.51
CA VAL A 94 -15.66 68.07 27.10
C VAL A 94 -15.28 66.83 26.29
N GLU A 95 -14.41 65.97 26.82
CA GLU A 95 -14.02 64.73 26.15
C GLU A 95 -15.21 63.78 25.93
N LEU A 96 -16.05 63.55 26.94
CA LEU A 96 -17.25 62.72 26.81
C LEU A 96 -18.26 63.32 25.83
N LEU A 97 -18.46 64.63 25.85
CA LEU A 97 -19.35 65.31 24.90
C LEU A 97 -18.82 65.24 23.45
N LYS A 98 -17.51 65.35 23.24
CA LYS A 98 -16.88 65.11 21.92
C LYS A 98 -17.10 63.67 21.44
N GLN A 99 -16.88 62.69 22.32
CA GLN A 99 -17.14 61.29 21.98
C GLN A 99 -18.61 61.07 21.61
N LEU A 100 -19.55 61.66 22.37
CA LEU A 100 -20.98 61.59 22.05
C LEU A 100 -21.31 62.20 20.69
N GLU A 101 -20.77 63.38 20.38
CA GLU A 101 -20.98 64.04 19.08
C GLU A 101 -20.47 63.18 17.92
N VAL A 102 -19.27 62.59 18.04
CA VAL A 102 -18.69 61.72 17.02
C VAL A 102 -19.56 60.48 16.78
N VAL A 103 -20.03 59.82 17.84
CA VAL A 103 -20.89 58.63 17.70
C VAL A 103 -22.25 58.99 17.08
N ILE A 104 -22.82 60.15 17.43
CA ILE A 104 -24.05 60.64 16.79
C ILE A 104 -23.81 60.90 15.29
N ALA A 105 -22.69 61.53 14.93
CA ALA A 105 -22.34 61.77 13.53
C ALA A 105 -22.14 60.47 12.73
N GLN A 106 -21.50 59.45 13.33
CA GLN A 106 -21.39 58.11 12.73
C GLN A 106 -22.76 57.46 12.51
N HIS A 107 -23.67 57.60 13.49
CA HIS A 107 -25.03 57.05 13.38
C HIS A 107 -25.86 57.77 12.30
N GLU A 108 -25.72 59.08 12.15
CA GLU A 108 -26.33 59.84 11.05
C GLU A 108 -25.78 59.37 9.69
N ALA A 109 -24.46 59.20 9.56
CA ALA A 109 -23.84 58.70 8.33
C ALA A 109 -24.32 57.28 7.97
N ALA A 110 -24.43 56.39 8.96
CA ALA A 110 -24.96 55.04 8.76
C ALA A 110 -26.43 55.07 8.29
N LYS A 111 -27.25 56.02 8.75
CA LYS A 111 -28.61 56.21 8.23
C LYS A 111 -28.63 56.72 6.80
N THR A 112 -27.72 57.62 6.43
CA THR A 112 -27.62 58.08 5.04
C THR A 112 -27.23 56.94 4.10
N GLU A 113 -26.27 56.10 4.51
CA GLU A 113 -25.90 54.88 3.77
C GLU A 113 -27.10 53.95 3.58
N HIS A 114 -27.92 53.75 4.61
CA HIS A 114 -29.13 52.94 4.52
C HIS A 114 -30.09 53.42 3.42
N ILE A 115 -30.30 54.74 3.32
CA ILE A 115 -31.19 55.33 2.31
C ILE A 115 -30.64 55.10 0.89
N ASP A 116 -29.33 55.25 0.70
CA ASP A 116 -28.67 54.97 -0.58
C ASP A 116 -28.79 53.49 -0.96
N GLN A 117 -28.52 52.58 -0.03
CA GLN A 117 -28.67 51.13 -0.24
C GLN A 117 -30.12 50.75 -0.60
N GLN A 118 -31.11 51.36 0.06
CA GLN A 118 -32.53 51.14 -0.24
C GLN A 118 -32.90 51.58 -1.67
N THR A 119 -32.32 52.70 -2.13
CA THR A 119 -32.53 53.17 -3.51
C THR A 119 -31.90 52.23 -4.53
N ARG A 120 -30.68 51.73 -4.27
CA ARG A 120 -30.02 50.72 -5.12
C ARG A 120 -30.81 49.42 -5.19
N LEU A 121 -31.43 49.01 -4.09
CA LEU A 121 -32.24 47.79 -4.05
C LEU A 121 -33.49 47.95 -4.92
N SER A 122 -34.16 49.11 -4.82
CA SER A 122 -35.29 49.44 -5.68
C SER A 122 -34.92 49.47 -7.16
N ASP A 123 -33.74 49.97 -7.51
CA ASP A 123 -33.26 49.98 -8.90
C ASP A 123 -32.99 48.56 -9.42
N LEU A 124 -32.33 47.71 -8.62
CA LEU A 124 -32.12 46.29 -8.95
C LEU A 124 -33.43 45.53 -9.11
N ASP A 125 -34.42 45.77 -8.25
CA ASP A 125 -35.74 45.15 -8.35
C ASP A 125 -36.47 45.61 -9.63
N ALA A 126 -36.32 46.87 -10.02
CA ALA A 126 -36.85 47.37 -11.30
C ALA A 126 -36.15 46.70 -12.50
N GLN A 127 -34.82 46.57 -12.48
CA GLN A 127 -34.07 45.85 -13.52
C GLN A 127 -34.48 44.37 -13.61
N LEU A 128 -34.65 43.70 -12.47
CA LEU A 128 -35.14 42.33 -12.37
C LEU A 128 -36.51 42.16 -13.01
N ALA A 129 -37.43 43.08 -12.75
CA ALA A 129 -38.76 43.07 -13.36
C ALA A 129 -38.69 43.20 -14.89
N VAL A 130 -37.86 44.11 -15.40
CA VAL A 130 -37.63 44.30 -16.86
C VAL A 130 -37.08 43.04 -17.51
N VAL A 131 -36.06 42.40 -16.91
CA VAL A 131 -35.45 41.17 -17.45
C VAL A 131 -36.44 40.00 -17.44
N ARG A 132 -37.29 39.89 -16.42
CA ARG A 132 -38.34 38.86 -16.32
C ARG A 132 -39.41 38.99 -17.40
N GLU A 133 -39.82 40.21 -17.70
CA GLU A 133 -40.91 40.48 -18.65
C GLU A 133 -40.43 40.48 -20.11
N SER A 134 -39.34 41.21 -20.39
CA SER A 134 -38.91 41.53 -21.75
C SER A 134 -37.56 40.91 -22.14
N GLY A 135 -36.85 40.30 -21.19
CA GLY A 135 -35.51 39.75 -21.39
C GLY A 135 -34.39 40.77 -21.22
N SER A 136 -33.15 40.33 -21.43
CA SER A 136 -31.99 41.23 -21.33
C SER A 136 -31.90 42.13 -22.58
N PRO A 137 -31.83 43.47 -22.42
CA PRO A 137 -31.71 44.41 -23.54
C PRO A 137 -30.30 44.49 -24.15
N GLU A 138 -29.35 43.67 -23.69
CA GLU A 138 -27.94 43.78 -24.09
C GLU A 138 -27.68 43.25 -25.51
N GLU A 139 -26.94 44.04 -26.29
CA GLU A 139 -26.68 43.89 -27.73
C GLU A 139 -25.95 42.56 -28.07
N ASN A 140 -25.18 42.01 -27.12
CA ASN A 140 -24.40 40.76 -27.26
C ASN A 140 -25.08 39.51 -26.70
N SER A 141 -26.40 39.55 -26.45
CA SER A 141 -27.17 38.44 -25.85
C SER A 141 -27.20 37.12 -26.66
N SER A 142 -26.60 37.09 -27.85
CA SER A 142 -26.45 35.91 -28.71
C SER A 142 -25.06 35.26 -28.72
N SER A 143 -24.02 35.88 -28.11
CA SER A 143 -22.66 35.30 -28.08
C SER A 143 -22.49 34.29 -26.94
N PHE A 144 -21.80 33.18 -27.22
CA PHE A 144 -21.44 32.20 -26.19
C PHE A 144 -20.51 32.77 -25.12
N LEU A 145 -19.57 33.64 -25.50
CA LEU A 145 -18.64 34.25 -24.57
C LEU A 145 -19.35 35.14 -23.55
N PHE A 146 -20.40 35.84 -23.98
CA PHE A 146 -21.22 36.65 -23.10
C PHE A 146 -21.96 35.79 -22.07
N LEU A 147 -22.53 34.66 -22.49
CA LEU A 147 -23.14 33.69 -21.58
C LEU A 147 -22.10 33.10 -20.61
N ASP A 148 -20.91 32.75 -21.10
CA ASP A 148 -19.82 32.18 -20.28
C ASP A 148 -19.34 33.19 -19.23
N HIS A 149 -19.25 34.47 -19.58
CA HIS A 149 -18.93 35.57 -18.66
C HIS A 149 -20.02 35.77 -17.59
N LEU A 150 -21.31 35.72 -17.96
CA LEU A 150 -22.40 35.80 -16.98
C LEU A 150 -22.34 34.63 -15.99
N ARG A 151 -22.02 33.42 -16.46
CA ARG A 151 -21.83 32.25 -15.58
C ARG A 151 -20.65 32.43 -14.64
N ASP A 152 -19.57 33.04 -15.10
CA ASP A 152 -18.42 33.36 -14.24
C ASP A 152 -18.73 34.44 -13.20
N ASP A 153 -19.47 35.49 -13.57
CA ASP A 153 -19.91 36.53 -12.63
C ASP A 153 -20.87 35.94 -11.58
N LEU A 154 -21.79 35.06 -12.00
CA LEU A 154 -22.68 34.33 -11.09
C LEU A 154 -21.88 33.49 -10.09
N ALA A 155 -20.95 32.65 -10.56
CA ALA A 155 -20.13 31.81 -9.70
C ALA A 155 -19.28 32.65 -8.72
N THR A 156 -18.72 33.77 -9.20
CA THR A 156 -17.93 34.69 -8.38
C THR A 156 -18.78 35.32 -7.27
N ARG A 157 -20.01 35.73 -7.59
CA ARG A 157 -20.93 36.31 -6.60
C ARG A 157 -21.43 35.28 -5.61
N GLN A 158 -21.77 34.07 -6.06
CA GLN A 158 -22.16 32.97 -5.19
C GLN A 158 -21.03 32.61 -4.20
N ALA A 159 -19.77 32.59 -4.65
CA ALA A 159 -18.62 32.37 -3.77
C ALA A 159 -18.45 33.47 -2.71
N ARG A 160 -18.87 34.72 -2.99
CA ARG A 160 -18.82 35.85 -2.04
C ARG A 160 -19.93 35.83 -1.00
N THR A 161 -21.00 35.05 -1.20
CA THR A 161 -22.17 35.03 -0.30
C THR A 161 -21.77 34.71 1.16
N ALA A 162 -20.86 33.74 1.36
CA ALA A 162 -20.37 33.40 2.70
C ALA A 162 -19.65 34.58 3.40
N SER A 163 -18.90 35.40 2.65
CA SER A 163 -18.24 36.59 3.20
C SER A 163 -19.24 37.68 3.58
N VAL A 164 -20.32 37.83 2.81
CA VAL A 164 -21.40 38.79 3.11
C VAL A 164 -22.18 38.33 4.35
N ASP A 165 -22.46 37.04 4.47
CA ASP A 165 -23.10 36.43 5.66
C ASP A 165 -22.25 36.59 6.92
N ALA A 166 -20.92 36.42 6.79
CA ALA A 166 -19.98 36.68 7.89
C ALA A 166 -20.01 38.15 8.33
N GLY A 167 -20.16 39.09 7.39
CA GLY A 167 -20.32 40.52 7.68
C GLY A 167 -21.54 40.81 8.55
N VAL A 168 -22.71 40.24 8.21
CA VAL A 168 -23.93 40.34 9.02
C VAL A 168 -23.71 39.74 10.41
N THR A 169 -23.14 38.53 10.49
CA THR A 169 -22.87 37.85 11.77
C THR A 169 -21.97 38.70 12.68
N SER A 170 -20.89 39.26 12.13
CA SER A 170 -19.97 40.14 12.86
C SER A 170 -20.68 41.41 13.39
N ALA A 171 -21.58 42.01 12.60
CA ALA A 171 -22.38 43.16 13.02
C ALA A 171 -23.37 42.78 14.14
N THR A 172 -24.03 41.62 14.06
CA THR A 172 -24.91 41.11 15.11
C THR A 172 -24.14 40.90 16.43
N GLU A 173 -22.94 40.34 16.39
CA GLU A 173 -22.09 40.20 17.57
C GLU A 173 -21.64 41.56 18.13
N ALA A 174 -21.37 42.54 17.26
CA ALA A 174 -21.00 43.89 17.68
C ALA A 174 -22.14 44.56 18.48
N ILE A 175 -23.41 44.32 18.11
CA ILE A 175 -24.57 44.75 18.91
C ILE A 175 -24.56 44.09 20.29
N ALA A 176 -24.30 42.79 20.38
CA ALA A 176 -24.25 42.08 21.66
C ALA A 176 -23.17 42.67 22.59
N ARG A 177 -21.96 42.90 22.06
CA ARG A 177 -20.87 43.58 22.79
C ARG A 177 -21.26 45.00 23.23
N ALA A 178 -21.92 45.76 22.36
CA ALA A 178 -22.37 47.11 22.68
C ALA A 178 -23.45 47.12 23.79
N LYS A 179 -24.41 46.18 23.75
CA LYS A 179 -25.44 46.03 24.80
C LYS A 179 -24.85 45.65 26.14
N GLN A 180 -23.88 44.73 26.16
CA GLN A 180 -23.16 44.37 27.39
C GLN A 180 -22.40 45.58 27.97
N SER A 181 -21.73 46.37 27.11
CA SER A 181 -21.08 47.61 27.53
C SER A 181 -22.07 48.60 28.12
N LEU A 182 -23.23 48.78 27.49
CA LEU A 182 -24.31 49.63 28.01
C LEU A 182 -24.79 49.15 29.39
N GLU A 183 -25.00 47.85 29.58
CA GLU A 183 -25.41 47.31 30.88
C GLU A 183 -24.38 47.61 31.98
N VAL A 184 -23.08 47.45 31.68
CA VAL A 184 -21.99 47.81 32.61
C VAL A 184 -22.02 49.31 32.95
N LYS A 185 -22.24 50.18 31.95
CA LYS A 185 -22.35 51.63 32.17
C LYS A 185 -23.59 51.99 32.99
N GLU A 186 -24.73 51.33 32.76
CA GLU A 186 -25.96 51.55 33.54
C GLU A 186 -25.81 51.08 35.00
N GLN A 187 -25.13 49.95 35.25
CA GLN A 187 -24.79 49.53 36.61
C GLN A 187 -23.86 50.54 37.29
N GLY A 188 -22.87 51.07 36.56
CA GLY A 188 -22.01 52.15 37.04
C GLY A 188 -22.78 53.40 37.44
N LEU A 189 -23.76 53.81 36.61
CA LEU A 189 -24.65 54.93 36.91
C LEU A 189 -25.52 54.69 38.15
N ARG A 190 -26.08 53.48 38.32
CA ARG A 190 -26.86 53.13 39.52
C ARG A 190 -26.01 53.27 40.79
N ARG A 191 -24.79 52.72 40.78
CA ARG A 191 -23.83 52.84 41.89
C ARG A 191 -23.46 54.30 42.18
N ALA A 192 -23.23 55.10 41.14
CA ALA A 192 -22.92 56.53 41.30
C ALA A 192 -24.07 57.28 41.98
N LYS A 193 -25.32 57.03 41.55
CA LYS A 193 -26.53 57.63 42.16
C LYS A 193 -26.74 57.19 43.61
N GLU A 194 -26.51 55.92 43.91
CA GLU A 194 -26.58 55.41 45.30
C GLU A 194 -25.55 56.08 46.21
N LEU A 195 -24.31 56.22 45.75
CA LEU A 195 -23.23 56.88 46.50
C LEU A 195 -23.51 58.38 46.72
N GLU A 196 -24.06 59.06 45.72
CA GLU A 196 -24.48 60.46 45.82
C GLU A 196 -25.62 60.65 46.84
N GLN A 197 -26.61 59.75 46.84
CA GLN A 197 -27.75 59.81 47.77
C GLN A 197 -27.38 59.43 49.21
N ALA A 198 -26.38 58.57 49.40
CA ALA A 198 -25.95 58.10 50.72
C ALA A 198 -25.04 59.08 51.49
N ASN A 199 -24.46 60.10 50.83
CA ASN A 199 -23.49 61.02 51.45
C ASN A 199 -24.09 62.39 51.78
N THR A 200 -23.86 62.88 53.01
CA THR A 200 -24.42 64.14 53.53
C THR A 200 -23.41 65.27 53.72
N SER A 201 -22.10 65.06 53.47
CA SER A 201 -21.10 66.14 53.57
C SER A 201 -21.03 67.01 52.31
N ASP A 202 -21.04 68.34 52.46
CA ASP A 202 -21.08 69.29 51.34
C ASP A 202 -19.90 69.16 50.34
N ASP A 203 -18.67 68.96 50.80
CA ASP A 203 -17.49 68.84 49.91
C ASP A 203 -17.54 67.59 49.01
N LYS A 204 -17.90 66.42 49.56
CA LYS A 204 -17.99 65.17 48.77
C LYS A 204 -19.22 65.13 47.86
N ARG A 205 -20.25 65.92 48.16
CA ARG A 205 -21.51 65.95 47.40
C ARG A 205 -21.30 66.53 46.00
N ALA A 206 -20.46 67.56 45.87
CA ALA A 206 -20.13 68.15 44.57
C ALA A 206 -19.35 67.19 43.66
N ASP A 207 -18.38 66.44 44.22
CA ASP A 207 -17.60 65.45 43.46
C ASP A 207 -18.43 64.24 43.04
N LEU A 208 -19.33 63.77 43.91
CA LEU A 208 -20.26 62.68 43.59
C LEU A 208 -21.30 63.10 42.54
N ALA A 209 -21.81 64.33 42.60
CA ALA A 209 -22.71 64.87 41.56
C ALA A 209 -22.01 64.95 40.20
N ASN A 210 -20.73 65.33 40.16
CA ASN A 210 -19.93 65.31 38.92
C ASN A 210 -19.71 63.87 38.42
N ALA A 211 -19.44 62.93 39.32
CA ALA A 211 -19.30 61.51 38.97
C ALA A 211 -20.60 60.91 38.41
N THR A 212 -21.76 61.25 38.99
CA THR A 212 -23.07 60.89 38.44
C THR A 212 -23.27 61.50 37.06
N LYS A 213 -22.95 62.79 36.87
CA LYS A 213 -23.04 63.46 35.56
C LYS A 213 -22.17 62.79 34.49
N PHE A 214 -20.95 62.38 34.83
CA PHE A 214 -20.09 61.62 33.90
C PHE A 214 -20.66 60.25 33.59
N ALA A 215 -21.17 59.52 34.60
CA ALA A 215 -21.82 58.23 34.37
C ALA A 215 -23.08 58.36 33.50
N GLU A 216 -23.85 59.46 33.62
CA GLU A 216 -24.99 59.75 32.75
C GLU A 216 -24.56 59.99 31.30
N LEU A 217 -23.48 60.75 31.08
CA LEU A 217 -22.90 60.95 29.76
C LEU A 217 -22.36 59.64 29.17
N GLU A 218 -21.67 58.81 29.96
CA GLU A 218 -21.16 57.50 29.52
C GLU A 218 -22.31 56.54 29.14
N VAL A 219 -23.42 56.54 29.88
CA VAL A 219 -24.63 55.80 29.51
C VAL A 219 -25.27 56.37 28.24
N ARG A 220 -25.34 57.70 28.08
CA ARG A 220 -25.86 58.34 26.87
C ARG A 220 -25.05 57.95 25.64
N ILE A 221 -23.71 57.96 25.73
CA ILE A 221 -22.80 57.48 24.69
C ILE A 221 -23.08 56.01 24.39
N ALA A 222 -23.09 55.14 25.40
CA ALA A 222 -23.30 53.70 25.20
C ALA A 222 -24.67 53.40 24.56
N LYS A 223 -25.73 54.15 24.88
CA LYS A 223 -27.04 54.04 24.22
C LYS A 223 -26.96 54.40 22.75
N VAL A 224 -26.31 55.51 22.39
CA VAL A 224 -26.13 55.89 20.98
C VAL A 224 -25.25 54.87 20.25
N VAL A 225 -24.21 54.32 20.88
CA VAL A 225 -23.39 53.24 20.30
C VAL A 225 -24.24 52.00 20.00
N VAL A 226 -25.15 51.60 20.88
CA VAL A 226 -26.07 50.47 20.60
C VAL A 226 -26.96 50.77 19.40
N GLU A 227 -27.52 51.98 19.30
CA GLU A 227 -28.33 52.38 18.13
C GLU A 227 -27.50 52.45 16.85
N LEU A 228 -26.27 52.97 16.90
CA LEU A 228 -25.31 52.92 15.79
C LEU A 228 -25.07 51.48 15.33
N LYS A 229 -24.79 50.56 16.25
CA LYS A 229 -24.54 49.15 15.89
C LYS A 229 -25.77 48.45 15.32
N LYS A 230 -26.97 48.78 15.77
CA LYS A 230 -28.21 48.31 15.13
C LYS A 230 -28.35 48.85 13.71
N GLN A 231 -28.03 50.13 13.50
CA GLN A 231 -28.09 50.74 12.17
C GLN A 231 -27.04 50.12 11.21
N GLU A 232 -25.80 49.92 11.67
CA GLU A 232 -24.76 49.23 10.89
C GLU A 232 -25.17 47.80 10.51
N GLU A 233 -25.81 47.06 11.43
CA GLU A 233 -26.31 45.71 11.15
C GLU A 233 -27.45 45.72 10.12
N ALA A 234 -28.38 46.68 10.20
CA ALA A 234 -29.38 46.88 9.15
C ALA A 234 -28.74 47.17 7.78
N ASN A 235 -27.68 47.99 7.72
CA ASN A 235 -26.93 48.23 6.47
C ASN A 235 -26.25 46.96 5.93
N GLN A 236 -25.72 46.10 6.82
CA GLN A 236 -25.16 44.80 6.43
C GLN A 236 -26.26 43.85 5.89
N GLN A 237 -27.44 43.84 6.50
CA GLN A 237 -28.59 43.09 5.99
C GLN A 237 -29.02 43.58 4.60
N PHE A 238 -29.07 44.89 4.37
CA PHE A 238 -29.35 45.46 3.05
C PHE A 238 -28.26 45.11 2.03
N THR A 239 -26.99 45.13 2.43
CA THR A 239 -25.87 44.67 1.58
C THR A 239 -26.07 43.22 1.15
N LYS A 240 -26.51 42.35 2.06
CA LYS A 240 -26.88 40.96 1.75
C LYS A 240 -28.04 40.88 0.76
N GLN A 241 -29.10 41.66 0.95
CA GLN A 241 -30.23 41.70 0.02
C GLN A 241 -29.82 42.18 -1.37
N LEU A 242 -29.04 43.26 -1.45
CA LEU A 242 -28.47 43.78 -2.70
C LEU A 242 -27.67 42.70 -3.44
N HIS A 243 -26.79 42.00 -2.72
CA HIS A 243 -25.99 40.92 -3.28
C HIS A 243 -26.87 39.76 -3.80
N GLN A 244 -27.90 39.39 -3.05
CA GLN A 244 -28.86 38.37 -3.45
C GLN A 244 -29.65 38.77 -4.70
N ARG A 245 -30.11 40.03 -4.80
CA ARG A 245 -30.80 40.54 -5.99
C ARG A 245 -29.90 40.60 -7.22
N GLN A 246 -28.62 40.90 -7.04
CA GLN A 246 -27.64 40.84 -8.13
C GLN A 246 -27.44 39.41 -8.65
N ILE A 247 -27.38 38.41 -7.76
CA ILE A 247 -27.36 36.99 -8.13
C ILE A 247 -28.61 36.63 -8.92
N GLU A 248 -29.81 36.96 -8.40
CA GLU A 248 -31.08 36.71 -9.07
C GLU A 248 -31.13 37.35 -10.47
N LEU A 249 -30.61 38.57 -10.61
CA LEU A 249 -30.60 39.28 -11.89
C LEU A 249 -29.78 38.55 -12.94
N ILE A 250 -28.59 38.07 -12.56
CA ILE A 250 -27.70 37.33 -13.46
C ILE A 250 -28.30 35.96 -13.80
N GLU A 251 -28.89 35.27 -12.83
CA GLU A 251 -29.58 34.01 -13.08
C GLU A 251 -30.73 34.18 -14.09
N GLU A 252 -31.53 35.23 -13.97
CA GLU A 252 -32.60 35.51 -14.94
C GLU A 252 -32.05 35.84 -16.33
N LYS A 253 -30.97 36.64 -16.40
CA LYS A 253 -30.28 36.90 -17.68
C LYS A 253 -29.81 35.59 -18.33
N ILE A 254 -29.15 34.72 -17.57
CA ILE A 254 -28.69 33.40 -18.04
C ILE A 254 -29.88 32.56 -18.51
N ARG A 255 -30.95 32.44 -17.71
CA ARG A 255 -32.15 31.66 -18.07
C ARG A 255 -32.74 32.11 -19.39
N TRP A 256 -32.85 33.41 -19.61
CA TRP A 256 -33.41 33.95 -20.85
C TRP A 256 -32.51 33.73 -22.06
N ILE A 257 -31.19 33.94 -21.91
CA ILE A 257 -30.20 33.73 -22.96
C ILE A 257 -30.15 32.25 -23.37
N VAL A 258 -30.12 31.32 -22.41
CA VAL A 258 -30.16 29.88 -22.68
C VAL A 258 -31.45 29.51 -23.42
N LYS A 259 -32.61 30.09 -23.03
CA LYS A 259 -33.89 29.86 -23.71
C LYS A 259 -33.90 30.34 -25.16
N LYS A 260 -33.19 31.43 -25.49
CA LYS A 260 -33.05 31.93 -26.87
C LYS A 260 -32.22 31.03 -27.78
N GLY A 261 -31.39 30.17 -27.19
CA GLY A 261 -30.40 29.37 -27.91
C GLY A 261 -29.18 30.22 -28.25
N VAL A 262 -28.04 29.85 -27.66
CA VAL A 262 -26.73 30.47 -27.94
C VAL A 262 -25.86 29.44 -28.63
N ILE A 263 -25.20 29.86 -29.70
CA ILE A 263 -24.30 29.00 -30.47
C ILE A 263 -22.88 29.44 -30.13
N PHE A 264 -22.03 28.48 -29.77
CA PHE A 264 -20.59 28.74 -29.72
C PHE A 264 -20.07 28.80 -31.17
N SER A 265 -19.82 30.01 -31.66
CA SER A 265 -19.38 30.26 -33.03
C SER A 265 -17.85 30.12 -33.17
N GLN A 266 -17.36 29.91 -34.40
CA GLN A 266 -15.91 29.91 -34.64
C GLN A 266 -15.29 31.28 -34.32
N GLU A 267 -16.02 32.37 -34.60
CA GLU A 267 -15.59 33.74 -34.28
C GLU A 267 -15.42 33.95 -32.76
N ASP A 268 -16.31 33.38 -31.94
CA ASP A 268 -16.17 33.39 -30.48
C ASP A 268 -14.89 32.64 -30.05
N LEU A 269 -14.62 31.46 -30.62
CA LEU A 269 -13.41 30.69 -30.31
C LEU A 269 -12.15 31.49 -30.73
N ASP A 270 -12.11 31.98 -31.96
CA ASP A 270 -10.96 32.74 -32.49
C ASP A 270 -10.70 33.99 -31.64
N THR A 271 -11.74 34.69 -31.19
CA THR A 271 -11.63 35.84 -30.29
C THR A 271 -10.95 35.46 -28.97
N GLN A 272 -11.33 34.32 -28.37
CA GLN A 272 -10.67 33.84 -27.15
C GLN A 272 -9.24 33.38 -27.39
N LEU A 273 -8.97 32.69 -28.50
CA LEU A 273 -7.63 32.22 -28.82
C LEU A 273 -6.65 33.38 -29.08
N ILE A 274 -7.12 34.46 -29.72
CA ILE A 274 -6.35 35.70 -29.92
C ILE A 274 -6.02 36.36 -28.58
N GLU A 275 -7.00 36.48 -27.68
CA GLU A 275 -6.79 37.07 -26.36
C GLU A 275 -5.81 36.23 -25.51
N ILE A 276 -5.93 34.89 -25.55
CA ILE A 276 -4.98 34.00 -24.87
C ILE A 276 -3.58 34.14 -25.47
N ALA A 277 -3.45 34.22 -26.80
CA ALA A 277 -2.15 34.40 -27.45
C ALA A 277 -1.48 35.71 -27.04
N LYS A 278 -2.24 36.81 -26.99
CA LYS A 278 -1.74 38.10 -26.47
C LYS A 278 -1.26 37.99 -25.03
N GLN A 279 -2.04 37.34 -24.15
CA GLN A 279 -1.65 37.13 -22.76
C GLN A 279 -0.40 36.24 -22.63
N GLU A 280 -0.21 35.26 -23.52
CA GLU A 280 1.02 34.46 -23.54
C GLU A 280 2.24 35.30 -23.94
N ASP A 281 2.11 36.20 -24.90
CA ASP A 281 3.19 37.10 -25.33
C ASP A 281 3.56 38.11 -24.24
N ASP A 282 2.55 38.66 -23.54
CA ASP A 282 2.76 39.53 -22.37
C ASP A 282 3.49 38.77 -21.26
N LEU A 283 3.05 37.55 -20.92
CA LEU A 283 3.70 36.71 -19.90
C LEU A 283 5.14 36.31 -20.28
N ARG A 284 5.42 36.07 -21.58
CA ARG A 284 6.79 35.79 -22.06
C ARG A 284 7.68 37.02 -21.88
N SER A 285 7.18 38.20 -22.21
CA SER A 285 7.89 39.47 -22.06
C SER A 285 8.18 39.77 -20.60
N ASP A 286 7.17 39.62 -19.73
CA ASP A 286 7.30 39.78 -18.28
C ASP A 286 8.29 38.78 -17.67
N LYS A 287 8.27 37.52 -18.14
CA LYS A 287 9.21 36.50 -17.68
C LYS A 287 10.64 36.87 -18.04
N GLN A 288 10.88 37.31 -19.27
CA GLN A 288 12.21 37.74 -19.72
C GLN A 288 12.70 38.94 -18.91
N LEU A 289 11.82 39.90 -18.60
CA LEU A 289 12.13 41.03 -17.73
C LEU A 289 12.47 40.56 -16.30
N ALA A 290 11.71 39.64 -15.72
CA ALA A 290 11.97 39.08 -14.39
C ALA A 290 13.30 38.32 -14.33
N GLU A 291 13.65 37.54 -15.37
CA GLU A 291 14.94 36.85 -15.48
C GLU A 291 16.11 37.83 -15.60
N SER A 292 15.95 38.92 -16.35
CA SER A 292 16.93 40.00 -16.42
C SER A 292 17.13 40.68 -15.05
N ASN A 293 16.03 40.98 -14.36
CA ASN A 293 16.08 41.59 -13.02
C ASN A 293 16.71 40.66 -11.99
N LEU A 294 16.47 39.35 -12.10
CA LEU A 294 17.12 38.33 -11.27
C LEU A 294 18.64 38.38 -11.44
N GLY A 295 19.15 38.39 -12.69
CA GLY A 295 20.60 38.48 -12.94
C GLY A 295 21.22 39.75 -12.36
N TYR A 296 20.52 40.88 -12.43
CA TYR A 296 20.96 42.12 -11.79
C TYR A 296 20.97 42.01 -10.25
N ALA A 297 19.89 41.50 -9.65
CA ALA A 297 19.76 41.33 -8.20
C ALA A 297 20.79 40.35 -7.63
N GLU A 298 21.14 39.29 -8.36
CA GLU A 298 22.21 38.36 -7.98
C GLU A 298 23.57 39.05 -7.91
N GLY A 299 23.87 39.91 -8.89
CA GLY A 299 25.10 40.69 -8.91
C GLY A 299 25.17 41.73 -7.78
N GLU A 300 24.05 42.40 -7.47
CA GLU A 300 23.96 43.35 -6.34
C GLU A 300 24.11 42.65 -4.99
N TRP A 301 23.41 41.53 -4.79
CA TRP A 301 23.50 40.73 -3.56
C TRP A 301 24.91 40.19 -3.35
N SER A 302 25.55 39.64 -4.40
CA SER A 302 26.92 39.12 -4.30
C SER A 302 27.92 40.22 -3.91
N ARG A 303 27.75 41.44 -4.43
CA ARG A 303 28.60 42.59 -4.09
C ARG A 303 28.38 43.06 -2.66
N ALA A 304 27.12 43.22 -2.24
CA ALA A 304 26.79 43.60 -0.86
C ALA A 304 27.32 42.55 0.14
N ARG A 305 27.17 41.26 -0.19
CA ARG A 305 27.66 40.16 0.66
C ARG A 305 29.17 40.17 0.80
N GLN A 306 29.90 40.36 -0.31
CA GLN A 306 31.36 40.47 -0.28
C GLN A 306 31.84 41.69 0.52
N GLN A 307 31.12 42.82 0.43
CA GLN A 307 31.41 44.00 1.25
C GLN A 307 31.24 43.72 2.75
N LEU A 308 30.19 43.00 3.14
CA LEU A 308 29.96 42.59 4.53
C LEU A 308 31.02 41.59 5.03
N ASP A 309 31.36 40.59 4.22
CA ASP A 309 32.36 39.60 4.62
C ASP A 309 33.78 40.20 4.70
N SER A 310 34.02 41.37 4.07
CA SER A 310 35.29 42.10 4.13
C SER A 310 35.32 43.25 5.16
N SER A 311 34.21 43.55 5.85
CA SER A 311 34.18 44.58 6.88
C SER A 311 34.78 44.06 8.20
N LEU A 312 35.70 44.84 8.80
CA LEU A 312 36.34 44.49 10.08
C LEU A 312 35.41 44.72 11.29
N GLU A 313 34.40 45.59 11.15
CA GLU A 313 33.40 45.89 12.16
C GLU A 313 32.02 45.34 11.77
N LYS A 314 31.18 45.05 12.78
CA LYS A 314 29.77 44.65 12.58
C LYS A 314 28.94 45.87 12.20
N ASP A 315 28.95 46.23 10.91
CA ASP A 315 28.08 47.28 10.37
C ASP A 315 26.65 46.74 10.23
N ALA A 316 25.76 47.22 11.11
CA ALA A 316 24.35 46.83 11.11
C ALA A 316 23.63 47.26 9.81
N ALA A 317 23.96 48.42 9.23
CA ALA A 317 23.32 48.87 8.00
C ALA A 317 23.72 48.01 6.80
N LEU A 318 24.98 47.56 6.77
CA LEU A 318 25.48 46.68 5.71
C LEU A 318 24.90 45.27 5.83
N ALA A 319 24.64 44.79 7.05
CA ALA A 319 23.91 43.54 7.29
C ALA A 319 22.47 43.62 6.74
N GLU A 320 21.72 44.67 7.08
CA GLU A 320 20.36 44.89 6.55
C GLU A 320 20.33 45.05 5.03
N GLN A 321 21.37 45.67 4.46
CA GLN A 321 21.51 45.78 3.00
C GLN A 321 21.63 44.41 2.34
N VAL A 322 22.43 43.51 2.90
CA VAL A 322 22.60 42.14 2.37
C VAL A 322 21.28 41.38 2.41
N GLU A 323 20.51 41.51 3.50
CA GLU A 323 19.19 40.88 3.61
C GLU A 323 18.17 41.46 2.62
N ALA A 324 18.13 42.80 2.46
CA ALA A 324 17.29 43.46 1.45
C ALA A 324 17.60 42.96 0.02
N LYS A 325 18.89 42.84 -0.33
CA LYS A 325 19.28 42.33 -1.66
C LYS A 325 19.03 40.83 -1.82
N LEU A 326 19.08 40.06 -0.74
CA LEU A 326 18.70 38.64 -0.75
C LEU A 326 17.21 38.47 -1.05
N LEU A 327 16.36 39.25 -0.39
CA LEU A 327 14.91 39.26 -0.65
C LEU A 327 14.59 39.71 -2.07
N ALA A 328 15.27 40.74 -2.59
CA ALA A 328 15.13 41.16 -3.99
C ALA A 328 15.47 40.03 -4.97
N LYS A 329 16.56 39.28 -4.72
CA LYS A 329 16.91 38.09 -5.51
C LYS A 329 15.81 37.02 -5.44
N GLN A 330 15.34 36.68 -4.25
CA GLN A 330 14.28 35.67 -4.05
C GLN A 330 12.97 36.07 -4.72
N LEU A 331 12.63 37.37 -4.69
CA LEU A 331 11.48 37.94 -5.37
C LEU A 331 11.54 37.69 -6.87
N TYR A 332 12.60 38.12 -7.55
CA TYR A 332 12.70 37.97 -9.01
C TYR A 332 12.84 36.51 -9.43
N GLN A 333 13.50 35.67 -8.63
CA GLN A 333 13.55 34.22 -8.86
C GLN A 333 12.15 33.60 -8.80
N THR A 334 11.38 33.97 -7.78
CA THR A 334 10.01 33.49 -7.62
C THR A 334 9.10 34.02 -8.72
N GLN A 335 9.23 35.31 -9.07
CA GLN A 335 8.47 35.93 -10.16
C GLN A 335 8.71 35.22 -11.50
N ALA A 336 9.97 34.95 -11.87
CA ALA A 336 10.29 34.21 -13.09
C ALA A 336 9.69 32.78 -13.09
N SER A 337 9.81 32.07 -11.97
CA SER A 337 9.22 30.72 -11.81
C SER A 337 7.70 30.74 -11.91
N VAL A 338 7.03 31.69 -11.25
CA VAL A 338 5.58 31.84 -11.24
C VAL A 338 5.07 32.20 -12.64
N LEU A 339 5.73 33.15 -13.32
CA LEU A 339 5.39 33.54 -14.69
C LEU A 339 5.52 32.35 -15.66
N ASN A 340 6.54 31.51 -15.48
CA ASN A 340 6.69 30.28 -16.27
C ASN A 340 5.51 29.31 -16.05
N SER A 341 5.12 29.06 -14.80
CA SER A 341 3.96 28.21 -14.49
C SER A 341 2.65 28.79 -15.03
N ARG A 342 2.47 30.12 -14.97
CA ARG A 342 1.32 30.81 -15.57
C ARG A 342 1.29 30.67 -17.09
N LEU A 343 2.44 30.74 -17.76
CA LEU A 343 2.57 30.55 -19.20
C LEU A 343 2.16 29.12 -19.61
N VAL A 344 2.65 28.10 -18.90
CA VAL A 344 2.26 26.69 -19.15
C VAL A 344 0.76 26.50 -18.95
N ARG A 345 0.19 27.05 -17.87
CA ARG A 345 -1.25 26.97 -17.62
C ARG A 345 -2.06 27.68 -18.70
N ARG A 346 -1.61 28.84 -19.19
CA ARG A 346 -2.26 29.56 -20.29
C ARG A 346 -2.28 28.76 -21.59
N GLY A 347 -1.17 28.10 -21.94
CA GLY A 347 -1.13 27.17 -23.08
C GLY A 347 -2.16 26.06 -22.98
N GLY A 348 -2.33 25.48 -21.79
CA GLY A 348 -3.40 24.48 -21.60
C GLY A 348 -4.82 25.06 -21.52
N ASN A 349 -4.99 26.34 -21.17
CA ASN A 349 -6.31 26.98 -21.27
C ASN A 349 -6.75 27.14 -22.72
N ARG A 350 -5.80 27.40 -23.65
CA ARG A 350 -6.05 27.42 -25.09
C ARG A 350 -6.67 26.10 -25.54
N GLU A 351 -6.02 24.99 -25.20
CA GLU A 351 -6.48 23.65 -25.55
C GLU A 351 -7.85 23.32 -24.93
N ILE A 352 -8.11 23.74 -23.68
CA ILE A 352 -9.44 23.57 -23.08
C ILE A 352 -10.50 24.31 -23.90
N TRP A 353 -10.26 25.55 -24.33
CA TRP A 353 -11.23 26.29 -25.14
C TRP A 353 -11.55 25.60 -26.47
N GLU A 354 -10.54 25.05 -27.14
CA GLU A 354 -10.71 24.26 -28.37
C GLU A 354 -11.56 23.00 -28.11
N ARG A 355 -11.28 22.28 -27.00
CA ARG A 355 -12.05 21.10 -26.60
C ARG A 355 -13.48 21.44 -26.22
N ARG A 356 -13.70 22.52 -25.46
CA ARG A 356 -15.05 23.01 -25.11
C ARG A 356 -15.86 23.32 -26.37
N PHE A 357 -15.24 23.97 -27.35
CA PHE A 357 -15.87 24.22 -28.64
C PHE A 357 -16.25 22.91 -29.34
N ALA A 358 -15.34 21.93 -29.40
CA ALA A 358 -15.61 20.64 -30.02
C ALA A 358 -16.73 19.85 -29.31
N VAL A 359 -16.79 19.90 -27.98
CA VAL A 359 -17.86 19.26 -27.17
C VAL A 359 -19.20 19.93 -27.43
N ILE A 360 -19.28 21.27 -27.33
CA ILE A 360 -20.53 22.03 -27.51
C ILE A 360 -21.05 21.93 -28.96
N ARG A 361 -20.15 21.75 -29.93
CA ARG A 361 -20.50 21.56 -31.34
C ARG A 361 -20.76 20.11 -31.73
N GLU A 362 -20.67 19.18 -30.77
CA GLU A 362 -20.84 17.73 -30.97
C GLU A 362 -19.91 17.20 -32.09
N THR A 363 -18.71 17.79 -32.23
CA THR A 363 -17.71 17.36 -33.24
C THR A 363 -16.64 16.43 -32.66
N ALA A 364 -16.61 16.27 -31.34
CA ALA A 364 -15.68 15.38 -30.65
C ALA A 364 -16.13 13.91 -30.75
N THR A 365 -15.17 13.01 -30.95
CA THR A 365 -15.41 11.56 -30.93
C THR A 365 -15.53 11.02 -29.50
N THR A 366 -16.16 9.86 -29.32
CA THR A 366 -16.31 9.22 -28.00
C THR A 366 -14.95 8.94 -27.32
N ASP A 367 -13.95 8.50 -28.09
CA ASP A 367 -12.59 8.26 -27.57
C ASP A 367 -11.90 9.56 -27.12
N GLU A 368 -12.10 10.66 -27.85
CA GLU A 368 -11.62 11.99 -27.47
C GLU A 368 -12.29 12.48 -26.18
N LEU A 369 -13.62 12.34 -26.05
CA LEU A 369 -14.36 12.73 -24.84
C LEU A 369 -13.85 12.01 -23.59
N ILE A 370 -13.59 10.70 -23.70
CA ILE A 370 -13.05 9.89 -22.59
C ILE A 370 -11.64 10.40 -22.22
N THR A 371 -10.76 10.51 -23.21
CA THR A 371 -9.37 10.95 -23.01
C THR A 371 -9.31 12.35 -22.40
N TRP A 372 -10.08 13.30 -22.96
CA TRP A 372 -10.12 14.67 -22.49
C TRP A 372 -10.70 14.80 -21.08
N ASN A 373 -11.68 13.97 -20.70
CA ASN A 373 -12.22 13.95 -19.35
C ASN A 373 -11.19 13.44 -18.33
N GLU A 374 -10.44 12.38 -18.67
CA GLU A 374 -9.35 11.87 -17.82
C GLU A 374 -8.25 12.92 -17.63
N GLU A 375 -7.79 13.54 -18.73
CA GLU A 375 -6.78 14.60 -18.70
C GLU A 375 -7.26 15.84 -17.93
N ALA A 376 -8.51 16.27 -18.15
CA ALA A 376 -9.08 17.42 -17.44
C ALA A 376 -9.19 17.14 -15.93
N ARG A 377 -9.59 15.93 -15.52
CA ARG A 377 -9.64 15.53 -14.10
C ARG A 377 -8.25 15.46 -13.47
N ALA A 378 -7.25 14.95 -14.21
CA ALA A 378 -5.87 14.94 -13.76
C ALA A 378 -5.35 16.38 -13.55
N ARG A 379 -5.61 17.27 -14.51
CA ARG A 379 -5.26 18.70 -14.43
C ARG A 379 -5.98 19.39 -13.26
N LEU A 380 -7.27 19.13 -13.06
CA LEU A 380 -8.04 19.69 -11.95
C LEU A 380 -7.42 19.32 -10.60
N LYS A 381 -7.08 18.03 -10.41
CA LYS A 381 -6.40 17.54 -9.21
C LYS A 381 -5.04 18.22 -8.97
N GLN A 382 -4.29 18.47 -10.04
CA GLN A 382 -3.04 19.21 -9.95
C GLN A 382 -3.27 20.64 -9.46
N LEU A 383 -4.22 21.36 -10.05
CA LEU A 383 -4.55 22.75 -9.68
C LEU A 383 -5.05 22.86 -8.23
N ASP A 384 -5.85 21.90 -7.76
CA ASP A 384 -6.32 21.85 -6.37
C ASP A 384 -5.18 21.60 -5.37
N THR A 385 -4.09 20.99 -5.82
CA THR A 385 -2.88 20.78 -4.99
C THR A 385 -1.98 22.02 -4.99
N GLU A 386 -1.89 22.75 -6.12
CA GLU A 386 -1.04 23.94 -6.26
C GLU A 386 -1.55 25.12 -5.41
N LYS A 387 -2.86 25.36 -5.37
CA LYS A 387 -3.45 26.50 -4.65
C LYS A 387 -3.06 26.60 -3.16
N PRO A 388 -3.23 25.55 -2.32
CA PRO A 388 -2.89 25.63 -0.90
C PRO A 388 -1.37 25.81 -0.68
N LEU A 389 -0.53 25.29 -1.58
CA LEU A 389 0.92 25.52 -1.50
C LEU A 389 1.26 27.00 -1.68
N GLU A 390 0.66 27.66 -2.67
CA GLU A 390 0.87 29.10 -2.87
C GLU A 390 0.26 29.94 -1.73
N GLN A 391 -0.86 29.51 -1.15
CA GLN A 391 -1.43 30.17 0.03
C GLN A 391 -0.48 30.10 1.23
N ASN A 392 0.14 28.94 1.49
CA ASN A 392 1.12 28.81 2.57
C ASN A 392 2.32 29.75 2.37
N ARG A 393 2.79 29.92 1.12
CA ARG A 393 3.90 30.85 0.81
C ARG A 393 3.53 32.31 1.06
N ILE A 394 2.27 32.69 0.82
CA ILE A 394 1.75 34.02 1.18
C ILE A 394 1.72 34.18 2.70
N ASP A 395 1.25 33.18 3.42
CA ASP A 395 1.14 33.23 4.88
C ASP A 395 2.53 33.31 5.54
N GLU A 396 3.52 32.59 5.00
CA GLU A 396 4.95 32.71 5.37
C GLU A 396 5.47 34.13 5.12
N ALA A 397 5.30 34.67 3.90
CA ALA A 397 5.76 36.02 3.58
C ALA A 397 5.07 37.12 4.41
N ARG A 398 3.79 36.91 4.78
CA ARG A 398 3.05 37.81 5.69
C ARG A 398 3.60 37.73 7.12
N GLN A 399 3.96 36.54 7.58
CA GLN A 399 4.58 36.36 8.89
C GLN A 399 5.95 37.05 8.95
N ASP A 400 6.76 36.92 7.91
CA ASP A 400 8.04 37.61 7.78
C ASP A 400 7.86 39.12 7.77
N LEU A 401 6.87 39.62 7.02
CA LEU A 401 6.54 41.06 7.00
C LEU A 401 6.17 41.61 8.38
N VAL A 402 5.45 40.84 9.20
CA VAL A 402 5.15 41.22 10.60
C VAL A 402 6.41 41.27 11.46
N GLY A 403 7.39 40.40 11.21
CA GLY A 403 8.71 40.43 11.85
C GLY A 403 9.47 41.71 11.48
N ILE A 404 9.62 41.98 10.19
CA ILE A 404 10.30 43.16 9.66
C ILE A 404 9.60 44.46 10.10
N ASP A 405 8.27 44.48 10.18
CA ASP A 405 7.51 45.62 10.71
C ASP A 405 7.90 45.94 12.16
N LYS A 406 8.08 44.92 13.00
CA LYS A 406 8.52 45.13 14.39
C LYS A 406 9.94 45.68 14.45
N GLU A 407 10.84 45.18 13.62
CA GLU A 407 12.22 45.66 13.53
C GLU A 407 12.29 47.10 13.04
N TYR A 408 11.46 47.46 12.05
CA TYR A 408 11.32 48.83 11.57
C TYR A 408 10.88 49.80 12.68
N GLN A 409 9.91 49.40 13.51
CA GLN A 409 9.46 50.21 14.65
C GLN A 409 10.48 50.27 15.79
N ALA A 410 11.28 49.21 15.98
CA ALA A 410 12.31 49.14 17.01
C ALA A 410 13.57 49.97 16.65
N ALA A 411 13.87 50.14 15.36
CA ALA A 411 14.97 50.98 14.91
C ALA A 411 14.74 52.44 15.31
N GLY A 412 15.63 53.04 16.10
CA GLY A 412 15.52 54.45 16.54
C GLY A 412 15.49 55.46 15.38
N GLU A 413 14.96 56.67 15.61
CA GLU A 413 14.78 57.70 14.57
C GLU A 413 16.10 58.13 13.90
N ASP A 414 17.22 57.99 14.62
CA ASP A 414 18.55 58.37 14.16
C ASP A 414 19.21 57.32 13.23
N ALA A 415 18.67 56.10 13.12
CA ALA A 415 19.24 55.00 12.35
C ALA A 415 18.75 54.98 10.88
N ILE A 416 18.95 56.08 10.16
CA ILE A 416 18.38 56.34 8.83
C ILE A 416 18.72 55.24 7.81
N GLN A 417 19.98 54.81 7.73
CA GLN A 417 20.41 53.80 6.74
C GLN A 417 19.82 52.41 7.03
N VAL A 418 19.75 52.03 8.31
CA VAL A 418 19.14 50.76 8.75
C VAL A 418 17.65 50.75 8.40
N ARG A 419 16.91 51.80 8.76
CA ARG A 419 15.47 51.92 8.42
C ARG A 419 15.23 51.88 6.92
N ARG A 420 16.10 52.48 6.11
CA ARG A 420 15.99 52.44 4.64
C ARG A 420 16.04 50.99 4.12
N TRP A 421 17.02 50.20 4.54
CA TRP A 421 17.15 48.82 4.07
C TRP A 421 16.02 47.93 4.58
N ILE A 422 15.61 48.09 5.85
CA ILE A 422 14.43 47.42 6.40
C ILE A 422 13.17 47.80 5.58
N GLN A 423 13.01 49.06 5.18
CA GLN A 423 11.91 49.46 4.30
C GLN A 423 11.99 48.78 2.92
N GLU A 424 13.18 48.66 2.31
CA GLU A 424 13.34 47.88 1.06
C GLU A 424 12.96 46.40 1.26
N GLN A 425 13.29 45.79 2.42
CA GLN A 425 12.85 44.43 2.75
C GLN A 425 11.32 44.30 2.78
N ARG A 426 10.63 45.26 3.43
CA ARG A 426 9.15 45.32 3.47
C ARG A 426 8.55 45.42 2.07
N ASP A 427 9.12 46.27 1.24
CA ASP A 427 8.65 46.49 -0.14
C ASP A 427 8.82 45.22 -0.98
N HIS A 428 9.95 44.52 -0.85
CA HIS A 428 10.19 43.24 -1.55
C HIS A 428 9.28 42.10 -1.07
N LEU A 429 9.05 41.97 0.24
CA LEU A 429 8.08 41.00 0.77
C LEU A 429 6.65 41.29 0.31
N THR A 430 6.26 42.58 0.28
CA THR A 430 4.95 42.99 -0.24
C THR A 430 4.79 42.63 -1.71
N GLN A 431 5.82 42.86 -2.53
CA GLN A 431 5.82 42.45 -3.94
C GLN A 431 5.77 40.92 -4.10
N LEU A 432 6.45 40.17 -3.22
CA LEU A 432 6.42 38.71 -3.23
C LEU A 432 5.01 38.17 -2.96
N ILE A 433 4.31 38.74 -1.97
CA ILE A 433 2.91 38.43 -1.69
C ILE A 433 2.04 38.69 -2.93
N GLN A 434 2.21 39.85 -3.59
CA GLN A 434 1.47 40.19 -4.81
C GLN A 434 1.72 39.20 -5.96
N VAL A 435 2.96 38.73 -6.13
CA VAL A 435 3.30 37.72 -7.14
C VAL A 435 2.55 36.41 -6.88
N HIS A 436 2.51 35.95 -5.63
CA HIS A 436 1.77 34.74 -5.26
C HIS A 436 0.25 34.92 -5.36
N ASP A 437 -0.30 36.07 -4.92
CA ASP A 437 -1.73 36.38 -5.06
C ASP A 437 -2.17 36.35 -6.53
N ALA A 438 -1.39 36.98 -7.42
CA ALA A 438 -1.64 36.93 -8.87
C ALA A 438 -1.56 35.49 -9.43
N ASN A 439 -0.70 34.65 -8.85
CA ASN A 439 -0.59 33.24 -9.22
C ASN A 439 -1.83 32.45 -8.82
N ILE A 440 -2.35 32.65 -7.60
CA ILE A 440 -3.58 32.01 -7.11
C ILE A 440 -4.77 32.37 -8.01
N VAL A 441 -4.91 33.65 -8.39
CA VAL A 441 -5.96 34.08 -9.33
C VAL A 441 -5.84 33.36 -10.66
N SER A 442 -4.61 33.18 -11.17
CA SER A 442 -4.35 32.42 -12.39
C SER A 442 -4.74 30.95 -12.24
N ILE A 443 -4.37 30.28 -11.14
CA ILE A 443 -4.72 28.88 -10.84
C ILE A 443 -6.23 28.71 -10.82
N GLU A 444 -6.93 29.58 -10.09
CA GLU A 444 -8.39 29.52 -9.94
C GLU A 444 -9.11 29.74 -11.28
N SER A 445 -8.60 30.66 -12.13
CA SER A 445 -9.16 30.86 -13.48
C SER A 445 -9.04 29.61 -14.36
N SER A 446 -7.87 28.94 -14.34
CA SER A 446 -7.65 27.70 -15.07
C SER A 446 -8.46 26.54 -14.49
N ARG A 447 -8.66 26.53 -13.17
CA ARG A 447 -9.46 25.52 -12.47
C ARG A 447 -10.92 25.57 -12.94
N ARG A 448 -11.55 26.75 -12.85
CA ARG A 448 -12.94 26.94 -13.30
C ARG A 448 -13.13 26.58 -14.77
N LEU A 449 -12.18 26.96 -15.63
CA LEU A 449 -12.24 26.60 -17.05
C LEU A 449 -12.17 25.08 -17.27
N THR A 450 -11.36 24.38 -16.47
CA THR A 450 -11.24 22.90 -16.51
C THR A 450 -12.52 22.24 -15.98
N GLU A 451 -13.11 22.75 -14.90
CA GLU A 451 -14.40 22.28 -14.36
C GLU A 451 -15.53 22.44 -15.37
N LYS A 452 -15.57 23.56 -16.10
CA LYS A 452 -16.53 23.78 -17.20
C LYS A 452 -16.41 22.70 -18.27
N LEU A 453 -15.20 22.38 -18.74
CA LEU A 453 -15.00 21.30 -19.71
C LEU A 453 -15.49 19.95 -19.17
N ILE A 454 -15.17 19.62 -17.91
CA ILE A 454 -15.62 18.36 -17.30
C ILE A 454 -17.15 18.31 -17.20
N ALA A 455 -17.80 19.43 -16.84
CA ALA A 455 -19.25 19.52 -16.76
C ALA A 455 -19.91 19.42 -18.15
N GLU A 456 -19.31 20.03 -19.17
CA GLU A 456 -19.77 19.96 -20.56
C GLU A 456 -19.63 18.55 -21.12
N ILE A 457 -18.50 17.87 -20.90
CA ILE A 457 -18.33 16.45 -21.25
C ILE A 457 -19.32 15.57 -20.47
N GLY A 458 -19.48 15.81 -19.16
CA GLY A 458 -20.37 15.02 -18.31
C GLY A 458 -21.86 15.14 -18.69
N GLY A 459 -22.29 16.32 -19.15
CA GLY A 459 -23.63 16.55 -19.68
C GLY A 459 -23.90 15.78 -20.98
N ASP A 460 -22.87 15.61 -21.81
CA ASP A 460 -22.95 14.84 -23.06
C ASP A 460 -22.93 13.32 -22.80
N VAL A 461 -22.13 12.89 -21.81
CA VAL A 461 -22.04 11.48 -21.36
C VAL A 461 -23.38 10.94 -20.82
N GLN A 462 -24.21 11.79 -20.21
CA GLN A 462 -25.54 11.40 -19.72
C GLN A 462 -26.52 11.00 -20.85
N ASN A 463 -26.25 11.41 -22.09
CA ASN A 463 -27.10 11.14 -23.26
C ASN A 463 -26.58 10.01 -24.16
N TRP A 464 -25.55 9.27 -23.75
CA TRP A 464 -24.96 8.19 -24.56
C TRP A 464 -25.94 7.06 -24.91
N SER A 465 -25.87 6.60 -26.16
CA SER A 465 -26.54 5.41 -26.65
C SER A 465 -25.89 4.11 -26.13
N LEU A 466 -26.62 2.99 -26.18
CA LEU A 466 -26.10 1.67 -25.77
C LEU A 466 -24.83 1.22 -26.51
N VAL A 467 -24.62 1.71 -27.74
CA VAL A 467 -23.45 1.40 -28.56
C VAL A 467 -22.23 2.17 -28.07
N GLU A 468 -22.39 3.45 -27.73
CA GLU A 468 -21.32 4.30 -27.17
C GLU A 468 -20.94 3.83 -25.77
N TRP A 469 -21.92 3.39 -24.97
CA TRP A 469 -21.67 2.74 -23.68
C TRP A 469 -20.85 1.44 -23.84
N ALA A 470 -21.19 0.61 -24.83
CA ALA A 470 -20.44 -0.62 -25.12
C ALA A 470 -19.02 -0.33 -25.62
N ALA A 471 -18.84 0.71 -26.45
CA ALA A 471 -17.52 1.17 -26.91
C ALA A 471 -16.67 1.70 -25.76
N SER A 472 -17.25 2.48 -24.83
CA SER A 472 -16.58 2.94 -23.62
C SER A 472 -16.16 1.79 -22.71
N LEU A 473 -17.03 0.79 -22.50
CA LEU A 473 -16.65 -0.42 -21.77
C LEU A 473 -15.54 -1.21 -22.47
N GLN A 474 -15.56 -1.26 -23.81
CA GLN A 474 -14.50 -1.90 -24.57
C GLN A 474 -13.17 -1.13 -24.39
N HIS A 475 -13.20 0.20 -24.38
CA HIS A 475 -12.03 1.02 -24.13
C HIS A 475 -11.47 0.79 -22.72
N HIS A 476 -12.31 0.90 -21.68
CA HIS A 476 -11.90 0.63 -20.30
C HIS A 476 -11.41 -0.82 -20.11
N ALA A 477 -12.07 -1.79 -20.74
CA ALA A 477 -11.64 -3.19 -20.73
C ALA A 477 -10.29 -3.36 -21.44
N ALA A 478 -10.04 -2.66 -22.55
CA ALA A 478 -8.76 -2.71 -23.26
C ALA A 478 -7.62 -2.07 -22.44
N THR A 479 -7.88 -0.96 -21.76
CA THR A 479 -6.93 -0.30 -20.86
C THR A 479 -6.59 -1.20 -19.67
N VAL A 480 -7.58 -1.82 -19.04
CA VAL A 480 -7.36 -2.82 -17.97
C VAL A 480 -6.62 -4.04 -18.51
N TRP A 481 -6.94 -4.51 -19.71
CA TRP A 481 -6.30 -5.69 -20.32
C TRP A 481 -4.81 -5.47 -20.62
N ASN A 482 -4.44 -4.26 -21.03
CA ASN A 482 -3.08 -3.87 -21.35
C ASN A 482 -2.32 -3.23 -20.19
N MET A 483 -2.95 -3.07 -19.02
CA MET A 483 -2.32 -2.51 -17.84
C MET A 483 -1.09 -3.35 -17.44
N GLU A 484 0.07 -2.69 -17.39
CA GLU A 484 1.34 -3.31 -16.98
C GLU A 484 1.36 -3.43 -15.45
N ILE A 485 1.30 -4.67 -14.93
CA ILE A 485 1.34 -4.92 -13.48
C ILE A 485 2.80 -4.86 -12.98
N THR A 486 3.72 -5.43 -13.77
CA THR A 486 5.15 -5.48 -13.44
C THR A 486 6.00 -5.78 -14.68
N LYS A 487 7.28 -5.40 -14.64
CA LYS A 487 8.28 -5.68 -15.68
C LYS A 487 9.24 -6.74 -15.15
N VAL A 488 9.38 -7.86 -15.86
CA VAL A 488 10.35 -8.92 -15.54
C VAL A 488 11.18 -9.17 -16.78
N ASP A 489 12.51 -9.01 -16.69
CA ASP A 489 13.48 -9.21 -17.79
C ASP A 489 13.06 -8.52 -19.10
N ASP A 490 12.74 -7.22 -19.05
CA ASP A 490 12.31 -6.37 -20.19
C ASP A 490 11.00 -6.78 -20.90
N HIS A 491 10.27 -7.75 -20.38
CA HIS A 491 8.92 -8.08 -20.83
C HIS A 491 7.87 -7.58 -19.84
N SER A 492 6.91 -6.79 -20.33
CA SER A 492 5.80 -6.33 -19.52
C SER A 492 4.77 -7.45 -19.31
N LEU A 493 4.49 -7.74 -18.03
CA LEU A 493 3.44 -8.68 -17.63
C LEU A 493 2.14 -7.88 -17.49
N THR A 494 1.28 -8.01 -18.50
CA THR A 494 -0.04 -7.36 -18.52
C THR A 494 -1.09 -8.22 -17.84
N VAL A 495 -2.19 -7.60 -17.39
CA VAL A 495 -3.35 -8.32 -16.82
C VAL A 495 -3.86 -9.39 -17.80
N GLY A 496 -3.95 -9.06 -19.09
CA GLY A 496 -4.37 -10.00 -20.14
C GLY A 496 -3.45 -11.22 -20.28
N LYS A 497 -2.14 -11.01 -20.20
CA LYS A 497 -1.13 -12.07 -20.23
C LYS A 497 -1.26 -13.03 -19.04
N LEU A 498 -1.54 -12.49 -17.85
CA LEU A 498 -1.75 -13.29 -16.63
C LEU A 498 -3.02 -14.16 -16.74
N LEU A 499 -4.14 -13.56 -17.16
CA LEU A 499 -5.40 -14.30 -17.37
C LEU A 499 -5.25 -15.38 -18.45
N LEU A 500 -4.55 -15.08 -19.55
CA LEU A 500 -4.22 -16.06 -20.58
C LEU A 500 -3.37 -17.20 -20.02
N GLY A 501 -2.40 -16.91 -19.16
CA GLY A 501 -1.59 -17.91 -18.47
C GLY A 501 -2.41 -18.86 -17.61
N VAL A 502 -3.30 -18.33 -16.77
CA VAL A 502 -4.21 -19.12 -15.94
C VAL A 502 -5.11 -20.00 -16.81
N PHE A 503 -5.66 -19.44 -17.90
CA PHE A 503 -6.48 -20.18 -18.86
C PHE A 503 -5.70 -21.33 -19.53
N LEU A 504 -4.46 -21.08 -19.97
CA LEU A 504 -3.61 -22.11 -20.58
C LEU A 504 -3.24 -23.21 -19.59
N ILE A 505 -2.96 -22.87 -18.32
CA ILE A 505 -2.71 -23.87 -17.26
C ILE A 505 -3.97 -24.71 -17.01
N PHE A 506 -5.15 -24.08 -16.97
CA PHE A 506 -6.42 -24.79 -16.79
C PHE A 506 -6.70 -25.75 -17.95
N CYS A 507 -6.55 -25.30 -19.19
CA CYS A 507 -6.67 -26.15 -20.38
C CYS A 507 -5.63 -27.28 -20.37
N GLY A 508 -4.39 -26.97 -20.02
CA GLY A 508 -3.30 -27.94 -19.87
C GLY A 508 -3.59 -29.01 -18.81
N PHE A 509 -4.18 -28.62 -17.68
CA PHE A 509 -4.62 -29.56 -16.63
C PHE A 509 -5.68 -30.54 -17.14
N ILE A 510 -6.70 -30.04 -17.84
CA ILE A 510 -7.74 -30.88 -18.46
C ILE A 510 -7.10 -31.85 -19.47
N LEU A 511 -6.21 -31.33 -20.32
CA LEU A 511 -5.54 -32.13 -21.36
C LEU A 511 -4.62 -33.19 -20.75
N ALA A 512 -3.83 -32.85 -19.74
CA ALA A 512 -2.99 -33.79 -18.98
C ALA A 512 -3.82 -34.89 -18.34
N ARG A 513 -4.97 -34.54 -17.73
CA ARG A 513 -5.89 -35.51 -17.12
C ARG A 513 -6.52 -36.43 -18.16
N MET A 514 -6.86 -35.91 -19.33
CA MET A 514 -7.43 -36.69 -20.42
C MET A 514 -6.40 -37.66 -21.03
N LEU A 515 -5.18 -37.17 -21.33
CA LEU A 515 -4.11 -37.98 -21.91
C LEU A 515 -3.62 -39.07 -20.94
N SER A 516 -3.39 -38.72 -19.67
CA SER A 516 -2.95 -39.70 -18.66
C SER A 516 -3.98 -40.81 -18.45
N ARG A 517 -5.28 -40.47 -18.38
CA ARG A 517 -6.37 -41.46 -18.30
C ARG A 517 -6.45 -42.35 -19.53
N SER A 518 -6.31 -41.77 -20.72
CA SER A 518 -6.28 -42.53 -21.98
C SER A 518 -5.11 -43.52 -22.01
N LEU A 519 -3.93 -43.09 -21.56
CA LEU A 519 -2.76 -43.95 -21.45
C LEU A 519 -2.96 -45.08 -20.44
N GLY A 520 -3.48 -44.78 -19.24
CA GLY A 520 -3.79 -45.78 -18.22
C GLY A 520 -4.80 -46.83 -18.71
N TYR A 521 -5.88 -46.38 -19.36
CA TYR A 521 -6.88 -47.26 -19.95
C TYR A 521 -6.31 -48.18 -21.04
N ARG A 522 -5.46 -47.63 -21.94
CA ARG A 522 -4.80 -48.41 -23.00
C ARG A 522 -3.81 -49.43 -22.44
N LEU A 523 -3.13 -49.12 -21.34
CA LEU A 523 -2.19 -50.04 -20.70
C LEU A 523 -2.90 -51.19 -19.98
N GLN A 524 -4.08 -50.94 -19.39
CA GLN A 524 -4.90 -51.97 -18.75
C GLN A 524 -5.59 -52.90 -19.76
N GLN A 525 -6.00 -52.38 -20.93
CA GLN A 525 -6.66 -53.17 -21.98
C GLN A 525 -5.72 -53.69 -23.07
N GLY A 526 -4.45 -53.29 -23.07
CA GLY A 526 -3.46 -53.70 -24.06
C GLY A 526 -2.95 -55.13 -23.84
N ARG A 527 -2.33 -55.72 -24.88
CA ARG A 527 -1.66 -57.04 -24.83
C ARG A 527 -0.42 -57.09 -23.91
N ILE A 528 -0.20 -56.06 -23.10
CA ILE A 528 0.92 -55.94 -22.18
C ILE A 528 0.37 -56.36 -20.82
N HIS A 529 0.77 -57.54 -20.34
CA HIS A 529 0.36 -58.11 -19.05
C HIS A 529 0.94 -57.31 -17.86
N MET A 530 0.54 -56.05 -17.72
CA MET A 530 0.97 -55.16 -16.66
C MET A 530 0.02 -55.29 -15.47
N ASN A 531 0.56 -55.49 -14.27
CA ASN A 531 -0.24 -55.51 -13.04
C ASN A 531 -0.97 -54.17 -12.84
N GLU A 532 -2.19 -54.22 -12.28
CA GLU A 532 -3.07 -53.05 -12.09
C GLU A 532 -2.36 -51.88 -11.35
N SER A 533 -1.55 -52.21 -10.35
CA SER A 533 -0.75 -51.24 -9.60
C SER A 533 0.31 -50.52 -10.46
N GLY A 534 0.91 -51.22 -11.43
CA GLY A 534 1.90 -50.65 -12.34
C GLY A 534 1.27 -49.67 -13.33
N ALA A 535 0.10 -50.00 -13.87
CA ALA A 535 -0.65 -49.12 -14.77
C ALA A 535 -1.12 -47.85 -14.04
N ALA A 536 -1.60 -47.97 -12.79
CA ALA A 536 -2.02 -46.83 -11.98
C ALA A 536 -0.85 -45.89 -11.61
N ALA A 537 0.31 -46.47 -11.26
CA ALA A 537 1.52 -45.70 -11.00
C ALA A 537 1.99 -44.94 -12.26
N LEU A 538 2.01 -45.60 -13.42
CA LEU A 538 2.44 -44.99 -14.67
C LEU A 538 1.46 -43.91 -15.16
N GLN A 539 0.15 -44.11 -15.00
CA GLN A 539 -0.86 -43.07 -15.25
C GLN A 539 -0.61 -41.83 -14.39
N SER A 540 -0.37 -42.03 -13.08
CA SER A 540 -0.16 -40.93 -12.14
C SER A 540 1.12 -40.16 -12.44
N LEU A 541 2.22 -40.89 -12.70
CA LEU A 541 3.49 -40.29 -13.12
C LEU A 541 3.33 -39.49 -14.43
N SER A 542 2.67 -40.07 -15.42
CA SER A 542 2.41 -39.40 -16.71
C SER A 542 1.58 -38.12 -16.53
N PHE A 543 0.60 -38.14 -15.63
CA PHE A 543 -0.19 -36.95 -15.31
C PHE A 543 0.68 -35.83 -14.74
N TYR A 544 1.53 -36.12 -13.74
CA TYR A 544 2.39 -35.10 -13.14
C TYR A 544 3.43 -34.55 -14.13
N VAL A 545 4.04 -35.41 -14.96
CA VAL A 545 4.99 -34.97 -16.00
C VAL A 545 4.28 -34.07 -17.01
N LEU A 546 3.12 -34.48 -17.52
CA LEU A 546 2.35 -33.67 -18.47
C LEU A 546 1.90 -32.35 -17.84
N LEU A 547 1.46 -32.36 -16.59
CA LEU A 547 1.07 -31.15 -15.86
C LEU A 547 2.23 -30.16 -15.80
N VAL A 548 3.42 -30.61 -15.37
CA VAL A 548 4.62 -29.76 -15.34
C VAL A 548 4.97 -29.24 -16.74
N CYS A 549 4.94 -30.08 -17.78
CA CYS A 549 5.21 -29.65 -19.15
C CYS A 549 4.22 -28.58 -19.64
N PHE A 550 2.91 -28.76 -19.43
CA PHE A 550 1.91 -27.77 -19.83
C PHE A 550 2.03 -26.47 -19.03
N THR A 551 2.31 -26.55 -17.73
CA THR A 551 2.56 -25.37 -16.90
C THR A 551 3.76 -24.59 -17.41
N LEU A 552 4.92 -25.23 -17.62
CA LEU A 552 6.12 -24.56 -18.13
C LEU A 552 5.89 -23.95 -19.54
N THR A 553 5.13 -24.65 -20.38
CA THR A 553 4.75 -24.15 -21.71
C THR A 553 3.85 -22.92 -21.60
N ALA A 554 2.83 -22.94 -20.73
CA ALA A 554 1.95 -21.79 -20.49
C ALA A 554 2.73 -20.58 -19.97
N LEU A 555 3.66 -20.78 -19.03
CA LEU A 555 4.55 -19.72 -18.53
C LEU A 555 5.41 -19.13 -19.65
N LYS A 556 5.96 -19.97 -20.53
CA LYS A 556 6.73 -19.52 -21.71
C LYS A 556 5.88 -18.70 -22.68
N PHE A 557 4.64 -19.12 -22.97
CA PHE A 557 3.72 -18.36 -23.84
C PHE A 557 3.39 -16.97 -23.29
N VAL A 558 3.38 -16.82 -21.97
CA VAL A 558 3.14 -15.56 -21.27
C VAL A 558 4.42 -14.72 -21.13
N ASN A 559 5.56 -15.23 -21.60
CA ASN A 559 6.91 -14.66 -21.46
C ASN A 559 7.36 -14.52 -20.00
N VAL A 560 6.95 -15.44 -19.12
CA VAL A 560 7.50 -15.53 -17.77
C VAL A 560 8.87 -16.20 -17.84
N PRO A 561 9.95 -15.59 -17.30
CA PRO A 561 11.29 -16.19 -17.33
C PRO A 561 11.31 -17.49 -16.54
N LEU A 562 11.58 -18.61 -17.23
CA LEU A 562 11.72 -19.92 -16.58
C LEU A 562 13.00 -20.01 -15.73
N THR A 563 13.94 -19.06 -15.92
CA THR A 563 15.18 -18.93 -15.15
C THR A 563 14.93 -18.89 -13.65
N MET A 564 13.86 -18.23 -13.20
CA MET A 564 13.49 -18.17 -11.77
C MET A 564 13.20 -19.55 -11.16
N PHE A 565 12.77 -20.52 -11.97
CA PHE A 565 12.47 -21.88 -11.51
C PHE A 565 13.63 -22.86 -11.72
N THR A 566 14.73 -22.45 -12.35
CA THR A 566 15.88 -23.34 -12.62
C THR A 566 16.54 -23.83 -11.34
N PHE A 567 16.69 -22.96 -10.34
CA PHE A 567 17.23 -23.34 -9.04
C PHE A 567 16.33 -24.36 -8.33
N LEU A 568 15.01 -24.10 -8.28
CA LEU A 568 14.03 -25.01 -7.67
C LEU A 568 13.96 -26.35 -8.43
N GLY A 569 13.93 -26.30 -9.76
CA GLY A 569 13.95 -27.48 -10.62
C GLY A 569 15.23 -28.31 -10.45
N GLY A 570 16.38 -27.64 -10.31
CA GLY A 570 17.66 -28.27 -9.99
C GLY A 570 17.64 -28.97 -8.63
N ALA A 571 17.15 -28.30 -7.59
CA ALA A 571 17.01 -28.89 -6.26
C ALA A 571 16.07 -30.12 -6.24
N ILE A 572 14.94 -30.05 -6.95
CA ILE A 572 14.00 -31.18 -7.09
C ILE A 572 14.67 -32.33 -7.86
N ALA A 573 15.36 -32.05 -8.98
CA ALA A 573 16.06 -33.08 -9.76
C ALA A 573 17.14 -33.79 -8.94
N ILE A 574 17.90 -33.04 -8.14
CA ILE A 574 18.89 -33.59 -7.21
C ILE A 574 18.21 -34.47 -6.15
N GLY A 575 17.13 -33.97 -5.53
CA GLY A 575 16.39 -34.73 -4.51
C GLY A 575 15.79 -36.04 -5.04
N VAL A 576 15.18 -36.02 -6.23
CA VAL A 576 14.66 -37.21 -6.91
C VAL A 576 15.80 -38.15 -7.33
N GLY A 577 16.94 -37.61 -7.78
CA GLY A 577 18.13 -38.38 -8.11
C GLY A 577 18.68 -39.16 -6.91
N PHE A 578 18.88 -38.48 -5.77
CA PHE A 578 19.31 -39.13 -4.53
C PHE A 578 18.28 -40.14 -4.02
N GLY A 579 16.98 -39.82 -4.06
CA GLY A 579 15.93 -40.73 -3.62
C GLY A 579 15.80 -42.00 -4.47
N SER A 580 16.16 -41.92 -5.76
CA SER A 580 16.10 -43.05 -6.70
C SER A 580 17.43 -43.80 -6.87
N GLN A 581 18.51 -43.34 -6.23
CA GLN A 581 19.87 -43.87 -6.40
C GLN A 581 19.93 -45.41 -6.21
N ASN A 582 19.34 -45.94 -5.14
CA ASN A 582 19.37 -47.38 -4.86
C ASN A 582 18.59 -48.20 -5.89
N ILE A 583 17.49 -47.66 -6.43
CA ILE A 583 16.68 -48.35 -7.45
C ILE A 583 17.48 -48.42 -8.76
N VAL A 584 18.10 -47.31 -9.15
CA VAL A 584 18.94 -47.23 -10.35
C VAL A 584 20.17 -48.12 -10.22
N ASN A 585 20.84 -48.13 -9.07
CA ASN A 585 21.99 -49.00 -8.81
C ASN A 585 21.61 -50.49 -8.97
N ASN A 586 20.50 -50.92 -8.36
CA ASN A 586 20.01 -52.29 -8.51
C ASN A 586 19.59 -52.65 -9.94
N PHE A 587 19.00 -51.69 -10.67
CA PHE A 587 18.63 -51.89 -12.06
C PHE A 587 19.84 -52.06 -12.97
N ILE A 588 20.81 -51.15 -12.88
CA ILE A 588 22.08 -51.22 -13.62
C ILE A 588 22.82 -52.50 -13.26
N SER A 589 22.89 -52.84 -11.98
CA SER A 589 23.50 -54.09 -11.51
C SER A 589 22.81 -55.31 -12.11
N GLY A 590 21.48 -55.31 -12.20
CA GLY A 590 20.72 -56.37 -12.89
C GLY A 590 21.08 -56.50 -14.37
N LEU A 591 21.18 -55.38 -15.09
CA LEU A 591 21.61 -55.38 -16.50
C LEU A 591 23.02 -55.94 -16.66
N ILE A 592 23.95 -55.56 -15.78
CA ILE A 592 25.33 -56.07 -15.76
C ILE A 592 25.34 -57.58 -15.50
N LEU A 593 24.60 -58.06 -14.49
CA LEU A 593 24.50 -59.49 -14.19
C LEU A 593 23.94 -60.29 -15.39
N LEU A 594 22.94 -59.77 -16.09
CA LEU A 594 22.38 -60.40 -17.29
C LEU A 594 23.35 -60.40 -18.49
N ALA A 595 24.13 -59.32 -18.63
CA ALA A 595 25.07 -59.14 -19.74
C ALA A 595 26.36 -59.94 -19.54
N GLU A 596 27.04 -59.78 -18.40
CA GLU A 596 28.33 -60.41 -18.10
C GLU A 596 28.19 -61.85 -17.58
N ARG A 597 27.03 -62.18 -17.00
CA ARG A 597 26.70 -63.50 -16.45
C ARG A 597 27.76 -64.08 -15.49
N PRO A 598 28.22 -63.33 -14.46
CA PRO A 598 29.13 -63.87 -13.43
C PRO A 598 28.48 -64.97 -12.58
N ILE A 599 27.15 -64.94 -12.48
CA ILE A 599 26.28 -65.98 -11.94
C ILE A 599 25.17 -66.25 -12.95
N LYS A 600 24.71 -67.50 -13.04
CA LYS A 600 23.63 -67.91 -13.94
C LYS A 600 22.50 -68.56 -13.15
N VAL A 601 21.30 -68.51 -13.71
CA VAL A 601 20.16 -69.30 -13.21
C VAL A 601 20.57 -70.78 -13.19
N GLY A 602 20.47 -71.41 -12.02
CA GLY A 602 20.89 -72.77 -11.72
C GLY A 602 22.21 -72.88 -10.95
N ASP A 603 23.06 -71.85 -10.92
CA ASP A 603 24.34 -71.90 -10.22
C ASP A 603 24.15 -72.03 -8.70
N LEU A 604 24.98 -72.85 -8.06
CA LEU A 604 25.07 -72.94 -6.61
C LEU A 604 26.08 -71.89 -6.13
N ILE A 605 25.59 -70.93 -5.37
CA ILE A 605 26.39 -69.81 -4.90
C ILE A 605 26.37 -69.70 -3.38
N GLN A 606 27.42 -69.11 -2.84
CA GLN A 606 27.53 -68.73 -1.44
C GLN A 606 27.66 -67.21 -1.36
N ILE A 607 26.77 -66.61 -0.58
CA ILE A 607 26.79 -65.18 -0.24
C ILE A 607 26.83 -65.12 1.28
N ASP A 608 27.89 -64.54 1.82
CA ASP A 608 28.20 -64.57 3.25
C ASP A 608 28.21 -66.03 3.78
N GLU A 609 27.31 -66.37 4.71
CA GLU A 609 27.16 -67.71 5.28
C GLU A 609 26.04 -68.54 4.62
N LEU A 610 25.34 -67.97 3.64
CA LEU A 610 24.16 -68.58 3.01
C LEU A 610 24.53 -69.31 1.72
N PHE A 611 24.08 -70.56 1.60
CA PHE A 611 24.21 -71.38 0.40
C PHE A 611 22.85 -71.55 -0.30
N GLY A 612 22.82 -71.35 -1.61
CA GLY A 612 21.61 -71.59 -2.38
C GLY A 612 21.81 -71.54 -3.89
N ASN A 613 20.82 -72.03 -4.61
CA ASN A 613 20.80 -72.05 -6.07
C ASN A 613 20.07 -70.81 -6.61
N VAL A 614 20.63 -70.19 -7.65
CA VAL A 614 19.98 -69.03 -8.31
C VAL A 614 18.75 -69.50 -9.09
N GLU A 615 17.56 -69.04 -8.73
CA GLU A 615 16.32 -69.43 -9.39
C GLU A 615 15.90 -68.44 -10.49
N HIS A 616 16.01 -67.15 -10.23
CA HIS A 616 15.60 -66.12 -11.18
C HIS A 616 16.38 -64.81 -10.97
N ILE A 617 16.90 -64.22 -12.04
CA ILE A 617 17.54 -62.91 -12.03
C ILE A 617 16.54 -61.89 -12.60
N GLY A 618 15.94 -61.10 -11.73
CA GLY A 618 15.03 -60.02 -12.11
C GLY A 618 15.76 -58.68 -12.34
N ALA A 619 15.00 -57.66 -12.74
CA ALA A 619 15.57 -56.34 -13.04
C ALA A 619 16.25 -55.68 -11.82
N ARG A 620 15.75 -55.88 -10.60
CA ARG A 620 16.26 -55.24 -9.36
C ARG A 620 16.80 -56.21 -8.30
N SER A 621 16.45 -57.48 -8.40
CA SER A 621 16.79 -58.49 -7.40
C SER A 621 16.87 -59.86 -8.03
N THR A 622 17.70 -60.71 -7.43
CA THR A 622 17.87 -62.12 -7.78
C THR A 622 17.26 -62.97 -6.67
N ILE A 623 16.52 -64.01 -7.06
CA ILE A 623 15.90 -64.96 -6.14
C ILE A 623 16.83 -66.17 -6.04
N ILE A 624 17.20 -66.52 -4.81
CA ILE A 624 18.05 -67.66 -4.47
C ILE A 624 17.26 -68.62 -3.61
N ARG A 625 17.18 -69.89 -4.01
CA ARG A 625 16.55 -70.95 -3.22
C ARG A 625 17.59 -71.68 -2.38
N THR A 626 17.42 -71.65 -1.06
CA THR A 626 18.30 -72.37 -0.13
C THR A 626 18.03 -73.87 -0.11
N GLY A 627 18.97 -74.65 0.46
CA GLY A 627 18.79 -76.09 0.68
C GLY A 627 17.59 -76.47 1.56
N ASN A 628 17.05 -75.51 2.33
CA ASN A 628 15.86 -75.66 3.17
C ASN A 628 14.57 -75.25 2.45
N ASN A 629 14.61 -75.05 1.12
CA ASN A 629 13.47 -74.64 0.30
C ASN A 629 12.88 -73.26 0.67
N LEU A 630 13.73 -72.33 1.09
CA LEU A 630 13.36 -70.92 1.31
C LEU A 630 13.89 -70.05 0.18
N ASP A 631 13.06 -69.13 -0.30
CA ASP A 631 13.41 -68.15 -1.33
C ASP A 631 13.94 -66.87 -0.68
N ILE A 632 15.19 -66.53 -1.01
CA ILE A 632 15.87 -65.32 -0.54
C ILE A 632 15.93 -64.34 -1.70
N ILE A 633 15.39 -63.14 -1.49
CA ILE A 633 15.41 -62.06 -2.47
C ILE A 633 16.62 -61.17 -2.18
N VAL A 634 17.65 -61.27 -3.01
CA VAL A 634 18.88 -60.50 -2.87
C VAL A 634 18.89 -59.34 -3.86
N PRO A 635 19.11 -58.08 -3.43
CA PRO A 635 19.27 -56.94 -4.34
C PRO A 635 20.43 -57.18 -5.30
N ASN A 636 20.26 -56.81 -6.58
CA ASN A 636 21.27 -57.10 -7.60
C ASN A 636 22.61 -56.39 -7.34
N SER A 637 22.60 -55.21 -6.70
CA SER A 637 23.85 -54.48 -6.38
C SER A 637 24.76 -55.26 -5.43
N THR A 638 24.18 -56.06 -4.53
CA THR A 638 24.90 -56.92 -3.58
C THR A 638 25.91 -57.84 -4.27
N PHE A 639 25.59 -58.36 -5.46
CA PHE A 639 26.47 -59.28 -6.19
C PHE A 639 27.65 -58.60 -6.88
N LEU A 640 27.58 -57.28 -7.05
CA LEU A 640 28.67 -56.47 -7.62
C LEU A 640 29.48 -55.77 -6.52
N GLU A 641 28.84 -55.46 -5.39
CA GLU A 641 29.47 -54.77 -4.25
C GLU A 641 30.20 -55.74 -3.30
N ASN A 642 29.69 -56.97 -3.13
CA ASN A 642 30.24 -57.96 -2.20
C ASN A 642 30.89 -59.15 -2.91
N ASN A 643 31.75 -59.87 -2.18
CA ASN A 643 32.34 -61.12 -2.67
C ASN A 643 31.28 -62.23 -2.72
N VAL A 644 31.13 -62.85 -3.89
CA VAL A 644 30.24 -63.99 -4.11
C VAL A 644 31.08 -65.19 -4.55
N VAL A 645 30.96 -66.30 -3.81
CA VAL A 645 31.64 -67.55 -4.17
C VAL A 645 30.69 -68.40 -5.00
N ASN A 646 30.98 -68.52 -6.29
CA ASN A 646 30.22 -69.42 -7.16
C ASN A 646 30.88 -70.81 -7.16
N LEU A 647 30.21 -71.78 -6.55
CA LEU A 647 30.73 -73.12 -6.31
C LEU A 647 30.66 -74.01 -7.56
N THR A 648 29.82 -73.65 -8.54
CA THR A 648 29.60 -74.40 -9.78
C THR A 648 30.11 -73.66 -11.01
N ARG A 649 30.91 -72.59 -10.82
CA ARG A 649 31.47 -71.81 -11.93
C ARG A 649 32.58 -72.57 -12.62
N GLY A 650 32.28 -73.12 -13.79
CA GLY A 650 33.27 -73.73 -14.69
C GLY A 650 33.44 -75.24 -14.53
N ASP A 651 33.25 -75.80 -13.33
CA ASP A 651 33.19 -77.25 -13.09
C ASP A 651 32.15 -77.56 -11.99
N ASP A 652 31.52 -78.74 -12.04
CA ASP A 652 30.50 -79.20 -11.07
C ASP A 652 31.12 -80.00 -9.90
N LYS A 653 32.45 -80.08 -9.86
CA LYS A 653 33.23 -80.86 -8.89
C LYS A 653 33.62 -80.03 -7.68
N LEU A 654 33.08 -80.40 -6.53
CA LEU A 654 33.42 -79.80 -5.24
C LEU A 654 34.29 -80.77 -4.42
N ARG A 655 35.41 -80.29 -3.86
CA ARG A 655 36.19 -81.05 -2.87
C ARG A 655 35.55 -80.88 -1.49
N THR A 656 35.31 -81.98 -0.79
CA THR A 656 34.90 -81.97 0.60
C THR A 656 35.76 -82.94 1.43
N ASN A 657 35.56 -82.95 2.75
CA ASN A 657 36.26 -83.83 3.68
C ASN A 657 35.36 -84.38 4.79
N VAL A 658 35.77 -85.52 5.33
CA VAL A 658 35.24 -86.11 6.56
C VAL A 658 36.39 -86.25 7.56
N LYS A 659 36.21 -85.73 8.77
CA LYS A 659 37.21 -85.82 9.85
C LYS A 659 36.87 -86.99 10.77
N VAL A 660 37.87 -87.78 11.14
CA VAL A 660 37.72 -88.94 12.05
C VAL A 660 38.95 -89.05 12.96
N GLY A 661 38.72 -89.27 14.26
CA GLY A 661 39.78 -89.52 15.25
C GLY A 661 39.78 -90.97 15.72
N ILE A 662 40.93 -91.65 15.69
CA ILE A 662 41.09 -93.04 16.17
C ILE A 662 41.97 -93.08 17.44
N ALA A 663 41.80 -94.10 18.28
CA ALA A 663 42.51 -94.21 19.55
C ALA A 663 44.04 -94.35 19.34
N TYR A 664 44.83 -93.81 20.27
CA TYR A 664 46.28 -94.00 20.31
C TYR A 664 46.63 -95.51 20.35
N GLY A 665 47.69 -95.89 19.63
CA GLY A 665 48.08 -97.30 19.45
C GLY A 665 47.39 -98.02 18.28
N SER A 666 46.38 -97.41 17.63
CA SER A 666 45.74 -97.98 16.44
C SER A 666 46.68 -98.03 15.23
N PRO A 667 46.52 -99.01 14.31
CA PRO A 667 47.35 -99.14 13.11
C PRO A 667 47.03 -98.03 12.09
N THR A 668 47.76 -96.91 12.15
CA THR A 668 47.49 -95.69 11.35
C THR A 668 47.46 -95.92 9.84
N ARG A 669 48.38 -96.75 9.32
CA ARG A 669 48.45 -97.07 7.88
C ARG A 669 47.28 -97.94 7.42
N GLU A 670 46.76 -98.80 8.29
CA GLU A 670 45.59 -99.63 8.00
C GLU A 670 44.30 -98.80 8.06
N ALA A 671 44.16 -97.95 9.07
CA ALA A 671 43.08 -96.98 9.16
C ALA A 671 43.02 -96.09 7.91
N THR A 672 44.17 -95.59 7.44
CA THR A 672 44.29 -94.82 6.18
C THR A 672 43.75 -95.58 4.98
N LYS A 673 44.07 -96.87 4.84
CA LYS A 673 43.59 -97.71 3.73
C LYS A 673 42.07 -97.91 3.79
N LEU A 674 41.53 -98.20 4.97
CA LEU A 674 40.10 -98.42 5.17
C LEU A 674 39.28 -97.14 4.93
N MET A 675 39.76 -95.99 5.42
CA MET A 675 39.14 -94.69 5.15
C MET A 675 39.14 -94.33 3.67
N LYS A 676 40.27 -94.55 2.98
CA LYS A 676 40.35 -94.35 1.52
C LYS A 676 39.38 -95.29 0.79
N TYR A 677 39.32 -96.56 1.21
CA TYR A 677 38.39 -97.55 0.65
C TYR A 677 36.92 -97.14 0.82
N ALA A 678 36.54 -96.66 2.01
CA ALA A 678 35.19 -96.16 2.29
C ALA A 678 34.77 -95.05 1.32
N ALA A 679 35.69 -94.13 0.99
CA ALA A 679 35.42 -93.05 0.04
C ALA A 679 35.34 -93.56 -1.41
N VAL A 680 36.20 -94.50 -1.82
CA VAL A 680 36.21 -95.04 -3.20
C VAL A 680 34.98 -95.92 -3.48
N GLU A 681 34.48 -96.66 -2.50
CA GLU A 681 33.35 -97.61 -2.67
C GLU A 681 31.98 -96.91 -2.84
N HIS A 682 31.81 -95.70 -2.29
CA HIS A 682 30.51 -95.03 -2.17
C HIS A 682 29.75 -94.81 -3.52
N GLY A 683 30.45 -94.79 -4.65
CA GLY A 683 29.84 -94.71 -5.99
C GLY A 683 29.35 -93.32 -6.44
N ARG A 684 29.13 -92.37 -5.51
CA ARG A 684 28.85 -90.94 -5.82
C ARG A 684 30.09 -90.04 -5.70
N ILE A 685 31.17 -90.57 -5.17
CA ILE A 685 32.48 -89.92 -5.08
C ILE A 685 33.23 -90.14 -6.39
N LEU A 686 33.90 -89.10 -6.88
CA LEU A 686 34.67 -89.17 -8.12
C LEU A 686 35.97 -89.94 -7.90
N ASN A 687 36.29 -90.83 -8.84
CA ASN A 687 37.56 -91.56 -8.85
C ASN A 687 38.73 -90.72 -9.39
N SER A 688 38.43 -89.61 -10.08
CA SER A 688 39.41 -88.65 -10.61
C SER A 688 38.90 -87.23 -10.40
N PRO A 689 39.53 -86.41 -9.53
CA PRO A 689 40.71 -86.73 -8.72
C PRO A 689 40.48 -87.82 -7.66
N GLU A 690 41.50 -88.63 -7.38
CA GLU A 690 41.39 -89.77 -6.47
C GLU A 690 41.21 -89.31 -5.01
N PRO A 691 40.32 -89.95 -4.21
CA PRO A 691 40.23 -89.71 -2.78
C PRO A 691 41.57 -89.99 -2.07
N PHE A 692 41.92 -89.13 -1.11
CA PHE A 692 43.13 -89.29 -0.30
C PHE A 692 42.84 -88.99 1.16
N VAL A 693 43.70 -89.51 2.04
CA VAL A 693 43.56 -89.37 3.48
C VAL A 693 44.81 -88.70 4.02
N TRP A 694 44.63 -87.63 4.77
CA TRP A 694 45.70 -87.00 5.53
C TRP A 694 45.62 -87.44 6.99
N PHE A 695 46.79 -87.83 7.53
CA PHE A 695 46.97 -87.87 8.96
C PHE A 695 47.35 -86.45 9.39
N VAL A 696 46.41 -85.75 10.02
CA VAL A 696 46.49 -84.30 10.22
C VAL A 696 47.35 -83.96 11.42
N GLU A 697 47.07 -84.59 12.56
CA GLU A 697 47.76 -84.30 13.81
C GLU A 697 47.61 -85.45 14.83
N PHE A 698 48.52 -85.44 15.81
CA PHE A 698 48.37 -86.16 17.06
C PHE A 698 47.59 -85.26 18.04
N GLY A 699 46.28 -85.48 18.18
CA GLY A 699 45.41 -84.68 19.03
C GLY A 699 45.42 -85.14 20.49
N ASP A 700 44.82 -84.37 21.39
CA ASP A 700 44.88 -84.61 22.85
C ASP A 700 44.40 -86.01 23.26
N ASN A 701 43.41 -86.56 22.55
CA ASN A 701 42.79 -87.84 22.87
C ASN A 701 42.70 -88.81 21.68
N SER A 702 43.17 -88.39 20.50
CA SER A 702 42.96 -89.11 19.24
C SER A 702 44.04 -88.83 18.21
N LEU A 703 44.28 -89.82 17.34
CA LEU A 703 45.02 -89.64 16.09
C LEU A 703 44.02 -89.13 15.04
N ASN A 704 44.16 -87.87 14.61
CA ASN A 704 43.17 -87.17 13.78
C ASN A 704 43.47 -87.32 12.28
N PHE A 705 42.46 -87.76 11.53
CA PHE A 705 42.54 -87.95 10.09
C PHE A 705 41.46 -87.15 9.35
N GLU A 706 41.79 -86.73 8.14
CA GLU A 706 40.86 -86.13 7.20
C GLU A 706 40.83 -86.90 5.89
N VAL A 707 39.65 -87.40 5.53
CA VAL A 707 39.38 -88.09 4.26
C VAL A 707 38.88 -87.05 3.28
N HIS A 708 39.68 -86.71 2.28
CA HIS A 708 39.33 -85.75 1.23
C HIS A 708 38.87 -86.47 -0.03
N PHE A 709 37.77 -85.99 -0.60
CA PHE A 709 37.20 -86.55 -1.81
C PHE A 709 36.41 -85.50 -2.60
N TRP A 710 36.20 -85.77 -3.89
CA TRP A 710 35.46 -84.88 -4.79
C TRP A 710 34.09 -85.47 -5.10
N VAL A 711 33.08 -84.61 -5.11
CA VAL A 711 31.69 -84.95 -5.42
C VAL A 711 31.15 -84.00 -6.48
N LYS A 712 30.25 -84.50 -7.32
CA LYS A 712 29.44 -83.63 -8.18
C LYS A 712 28.25 -83.12 -7.40
N VAL A 713 28.20 -81.82 -7.17
CA VAL A 713 27.16 -81.22 -6.33
C VAL A 713 26.26 -80.35 -7.19
N ARG A 714 24.96 -80.67 -7.19
CA ARG A 714 23.94 -79.80 -7.76
C ARG A 714 23.30 -78.93 -6.67
N ASN A 715 23.06 -79.52 -5.50
CA ASN A 715 22.50 -78.85 -4.33
C ASN A 715 23.33 -79.16 -3.08
N ILE A 716 23.41 -78.23 -2.11
CA ILE A 716 24.21 -78.42 -0.88
C ILE A 716 23.81 -79.66 -0.05
N SER A 717 22.53 -80.05 -0.13
CA SER A 717 22.01 -81.23 0.57
C SER A 717 22.64 -82.55 0.08
N ASP A 718 23.03 -82.62 -1.20
CA ASP A 718 23.69 -83.80 -1.77
C ASP A 718 25.06 -84.04 -1.14
N ARG A 719 25.84 -82.95 -0.95
CA ARG A 719 27.14 -82.98 -0.28
C ARG A 719 27.01 -83.57 1.13
N THR A 720 26.10 -83.01 1.92
CA THR A 720 25.91 -83.38 3.33
C THR A 720 25.55 -84.87 3.46
N ARG A 721 24.70 -85.37 2.56
CA ARG A 721 24.31 -86.78 2.53
C ARG A 721 25.50 -87.70 2.22
N ILE A 722 26.32 -87.38 1.22
CA ILE A 722 27.50 -88.18 0.86
C ILE A 722 28.51 -88.21 2.02
N GLU A 723 28.76 -87.08 2.67
CA GLU A 723 29.67 -87.08 3.83
C GLU A 723 29.14 -87.95 4.98
N SER A 724 27.83 -87.94 5.23
CA SER A 724 27.22 -88.80 6.26
C SER A 724 27.35 -90.28 5.91
N ASP A 725 27.06 -90.65 4.67
CA ASP A 725 27.17 -92.02 4.16
C ASP A 725 28.64 -92.52 4.27
N VAL A 726 29.64 -91.68 3.96
CA VAL A 726 31.06 -91.98 4.17
C VAL A 726 31.37 -92.19 5.66
N ARG A 727 30.86 -91.33 6.55
CA ARG A 727 31.05 -91.49 8.02
C ARG A 727 30.52 -92.84 8.51
N PHE A 728 29.32 -93.24 8.09
CA PHE A 728 28.75 -94.55 8.42
C PHE A 728 29.61 -95.71 7.91
N ARG A 729 30.13 -95.59 6.68
CA ARG A 729 30.97 -96.64 6.11
C ARG A 729 32.31 -96.76 6.82
N ILE A 730 32.92 -95.64 7.21
CA ILE A 730 34.16 -95.64 8.01
C ILE A 730 33.94 -96.30 9.36
N ASP A 731 32.86 -95.96 10.09
CA ASP A 731 32.53 -96.60 11.37
C ASP A 731 32.39 -98.13 11.24
N GLN A 732 31.67 -98.59 10.20
CA GLN A 732 31.51 -100.02 9.95
C GLN A 732 32.86 -100.71 9.69
N LEU A 733 33.69 -100.18 8.78
CA LEU A 733 34.98 -100.78 8.43
C LEU A 733 35.97 -100.77 9.60
N PHE A 734 35.95 -99.72 10.42
CA PHE A 734 36.77 -99.66 11.63
C PHE A 734 36.33 -100.70 12.66
N ARG A 735 35.03 -100.89 12.84
CA ARG A 735 34.49 -101.93 13.74
C ARG A 735 34.87 -103.34 13.28
N GLU A 736 34.80 -103.61 11.98
CA GLU A 736 35.19 -104.91 11.38
C GLU A 736 36.70 -105.18 11.51
N ALA A 737 37.53 -104.14 11.42
CA ALA A 737 38.99 -104.24 11.54
C ALA A 737 39.52 -104.13 12.98
N GLY A 738 38.64 -103.95 13.97
CA GLY A 738 39.04 -103.77 15.38
C GLY A 738 39.73 -102.44 15.68
N ILE A 739 39.53 -101.41 14.85
CA ILE A 739 40.06 -100.07 15.06
C ILE A 739 39.06 -99.28 15.90
N THR A 740 39.48 -98.83 17.09
CA THR A 740 38.63 -98.08 18.01
C THR A 740 38.61 -96.59 17.66
N ILE A 741 37.42 -96.03 17.43
CA ILE A 741 37.22 -94.59 17.36
C ILE A 741 37.53 -94.02 18.75
N ALA A 742 38.34 -92.97 18.81
CA ALA A 742 38.81 -92.43 20.07
C ALA A 742 37.66 -91.83 20.89
N PHE A 743 37.64 -92.15 22.18
CA PHE A 743 36.93 -91.41 23.21
C PHE A 743 37.95 -90.58 24.00
N PRO A 744 37.53 -89.49 24.66
CA PRO A 744 38.40 -88.73 25.56
C PRO A 744 39.13 -89.66 26.56
N GLN A 745 40.46 -89.59 26.62
CA GLN A 745 41.29 -90.38 27.50
C GLN A 745 41.68 -89.55 28.74
N ARG A 746 41.82 -90.20 29.90
CA ARG A 746 42.29 -89.56 31.13
C ARG A 746 43.22 -90.51 31.88
N ASP A 747 44.45 -90.06 32.10
CA ASP A 747 45.37 -90.73 33.01
C ASP A 747 45.09 -90.30 34.45
N ILE A 748 44.58 -91.22 35.26
CA ILE A 748 44.31 -91.00 36.68
C ILE A 748 45.51 -91.51 37.49
N HIS A 749 46.28 -90.59 38.05
CA HIS A 749 47.34 -90.93 39.00
C HIS A 749 46.73 -91.09 40.39
N ILE A 750 46.62 -92.33 40.86
CA ILE A 750 46.11 -92.63 42.20
C ILE A 750 47.26 -92.47 43.21
N ASP A 751 47.05 -91.64 44.22
CA ASP A 751 48.03 -91.41 45.28
C ASP A 751 48.14 -92.64 46.20
N ALA A 752 49.26 -93.36 46.09
CA ALA A 752 49.55 -94.54 46.90
C ALA A 752 50.22 -94.21 48.24
N THR A 753 50.40 -92.92 48.59
CA THR A 753 51.03 -92.51 49.86
C THR A 753 50.17 -92.82 51.09
N THR A 754 48.87 -93.06 50.90
CA THR A 754 47.97 -93.60 51.93
C THR A 754 47.35 -94.91 51.47
N PRO A 755 47.17 -95.91 52.35
CA PRO A 755 46.44 -97.13 52.01
C PRO A 755 45.06 -96.74 51.47
N ILE A 756 44.77 -97.15 50.24
CA ILE A 756 43.49 -96.86 49.58
C ILE A 756 42.39 -97.47 50.45
N PRO A 757 41.50 -96.67 51.06
CA PRO A 757 40.46 -97.21 51.94
C PRO A 757 39.40 -97.91 51.09
N ILE A 758 39.54 -99.23 50.94
CA ILE A 758 38.54 -100.06 50.27
C ILE A 758 37.39 -100.29 51.26
N ARG A 759 36.25 -99.64 51.02
CA ARG A 759 35.02 -99.90 51.77
C ARG A 759 34.10 -100.77 50.94
N MET A 760 33.95 -102.03 51.34
CA MET A 760 32.92 -102.92 50.79
C MET A 760 31.54 -102.42 51.24
N ILE A 761 30.68 -102.03 50.30
CA ILE A 761 29.31 -101.64 50.57
C ILE A 761 28.41 -102.88 50.34
N PRO A 762 27.65 -103.34 51.34
CA PRO A 762 26.69 -104.43 51.17
C PRO A 762 25.64 -104.10 50.09
N HIS A 763 25.27 -105.10 49.28
CA HIS A 763 24.49 -104.95 48.02
C HIS A 763 23.13 -104.25 48.22
N ASP A 764 22.54 -104.38 49.39
CA ASP A 764 21.24 -103.84 49.79
C ASP A 764 21.16 -102.30 49.86
N ARG A 765 22.29 -101.58 49.74
CA ARG A 765 22.29 -100.09 49.65
C ARG A 765 22.44 -99.50 48.26
N PHE A 766 22.51 -100.31 47.19
CA PHE A 766 22.72 -99.78 45.83
C PHE A 766 21.51 -99.04 45.25
N ASP A 767 20.28 -99.39 45.65
CA ASP A 767 19.07 -98.87 44.99
C ASP A 767 18.70 -97.43 45.40
N HIS A 768 19.29 -96.89 46.47
CA HIS A 768 18.92 -95.56 46.99
C HIS A 768 19.79 -94.38 46.51
N LEU A 769 20.78 -94.61 45.64
CA LEU A 769 21.71 -93.56 45.20
C LEU A 769 21.42 -92.94 43.82
N HIS A 770 20.41 -93.43 43.09
CA HIS A 770 20.11 -92.92 41.74
C HIS A 770 19.07 -91.79 41.67
N GLU A 771 18.42 -91.40 42.78
CA GLU A 771 17.30 -90.44 42.74
C GLU A 771 17.66 -88.95 42.95
N THR A 772 18.92 -88.56 43.14
CA THR A 772 19.23 -87.18 43.60
C THR A 772 20.19 -86.34 42.74
N HIS A 773 20.33 -86.57 41.43
CA HIS A 773 21.31 -85.77 40.64
C HIS A 773 20.86 -84.99 39.41
N ASP A 774 19.62 -85.07 38.94
CA ASP A 774 19.20 -84.29 37.74
C ASP A 774 18.44 -82.99 38.06
N SER A 775 18.53 -82.52 39.31
CA SER A 775 17.93 -81.25 39.78
C SER A 775 18.98 -80.15 40.00
N GLU A 776 20.04 -80.05 39.18
CA GLU A 776 20.99 -78.92 39.27
C GLU A 776 21.94 -78.84 38.04
N ALA A 777 21.45 -78.29 36.92
CA ALA A 777 22.22 -77.57 35.86
C ALA A 777 21.24 -77.28 34.70
N ALA A 778 20.76 -76.05 34.51
CA ALA A 778 21.45 -74.95 33.82
C ALA A 778 21.65 -75.25 32.32
#